data_AF-A0A1V5XIA9-F1
#
_entry.id   AF-A0A1V5XIA9-F1
#
_cell.length_a   1.000
_cell.length_b   1.000
_cell.length_c   1.000
_cell.angle_alpha   90.00
_cell.angle_beta   90.00
_cell.angle_gamma   90.00
#
_symmetry.space_group_name_H-M   'P 1'
#
loop_
_entity.id
_entity.type
_entity.pdbx_description
1 polymer ?
#
loop_
_entity_poly.entity_id
_entity_poly.type
_entity_poly.pdbx_seq_one_letter_code
_entity_poly.pdbx_strand_id
1 'polypeptide(L)'
;MRRLVFALWIALAACSSETEDKESTGTTTPGESEDLGLVSVQPSLLVPGTRVVIRGKAFVPPNIGPSRLVLRGSLDEAPMELVLAAAYVSDTELEASWRGALESGLSVKEGVFQGTAVVATDQDDGKTHISPTLSVRLQIAPSSKPDVFDVAQGVIFVNDRIEVRGEGFLLGGEEGNSVAMLDGCFRQEGQGSCKPIPTAHVIASPTQPNDRTRIAFPFAPNVAGIHPGSFEGSVVISNEHGLAADSITYKTDSYPVRFDLTSTTIFNLTPKTASLGQYVDIEGGGFVGVPPDGSDPGLALTTLMLSGEFKTGAANPIPVDVTLVPEFVNGNLVRYVLSEKDDELGQAIDLRKTTGDFSGTIQPVIQYEQDSVVGAAHHTSFRIESVKQVVWVNFVASYVGSLRHFGLRAVDPMIRERVLEVAARDYAGTNMEFRQEKPADYALFAQVDLSGPDPNGYGLLGYDNTPGKDVGNDRLYDKIGGVNATTQEDGYAGYGGVFVESFFGFSEHPGILAKRLEGANPFFDSIFDPFRPDVGGRPVEAADLSELIIPKLSSGDECPAVDKTDRGMQIACAIWALGSMIGSTMTHEVGHSLGLADPYGSEFHNLGDGHNRLMDSGSFRPFLERAEILGYGPAVFCEEDYQYLRFVLPHPDPDPAPSRPPCW
;
A
#
# COMPACT_ATOMS: atom_id res chain seq x y z
N MET A 1 29.39 32.42 57.60
CA MET A 1 29.47 32.11 59.05
C MET A 1 28.08 31.79 59.57
N ARG A 2 27.98 30.69 60.35
CA ARG A 2 26.88 30.23 61.22
C ARG A 2 25.62 29.59 60.61
N ARG A 3 25.61 28.26 60.78
CA ARG A 3 24.49 27.29 60.86
C ARG A 3 23.63 27.50 62.12
N LEU A 4 22.38 27.02 62.11
CA LEU A 4 21.57 26.43 63.21
C LEU A 4 20.23 26.02 62.56
N VAL A 5 19.85 24.78 62.24
CA VAL A 5 19.59 23.53 63.00
C VAL A 5 18.91 23.72 64.36
N PHE A 6 17.63 23.33 64.46
CA PHE A 6 17.09 22.63 65.62
C PHE A 6 15.99 21.64 65.23
N ALA A 7 16.11 20.44 65.79
CA ALA A 7 15.28 19.25 65.72
C ALA A 7 14.24 19.31 66.88
N LEU A 8 12.96 18.92 66.69
CA LEU A 8 12.38 17.57 66.84
C LEU A 8 11.86 17.27 68.29
N TRP A 9 10.70 16.59 68.35
CA TRP A 9 10.21 15.60 69.36
C TRP A 9 8.77 15.77 69.95
N ILE A 10 7.91 14.83 69.48
CA ILE A 10 6.81 13.99 70.04
C ILE A 10 5.42 14.49 70.48
N ALA A 11 4.49 13.63 70.04
CA ALA A 11 3.09 13.30 70.26
C ALA A 11 2.60 12.80 71.64
N LEU A 12 1.26 12.68 71.74
CA LEU A 12 0.41 11.67 72.39
C LEU A 12 -1.04 11.96 71.91
N ALA A 13 -1.79 11.15 71.14
CA ALA A 13 -2.35 9.79 71.28
C ALA A 13 -3.73 9.69 71.98
N ALA A 14 -4.72 9.13 71.26
CA ALA A 14 -5.94 8.35 71.65
C ALA A 14 -7.17 8.72 70.77
N CYS A 15 -8.12 7.87 70.35
CA CYS A 15 -8.32 6.42 70.17
C CYS A 15 -9.70 6.21 69.47
N SER A 16 -9.91 5.03 68.84
CA SER A 16 -11.17 4.41 68.33
C SER A 16 -11.65 4.81 66.91
N SER A 17 -12.18 3.94 66.03
CA SER A 17 -12.30 2.46 65.94
C SER A 17 -12.89 2.09 64.55
N GLU A 18 -12.39 1.00 63.93
CA GLU A 18 -13.04 0.11 62.92
C GLU A 18 -13.43 0.73 61.55
N THR A 19 -13.20 0.16 60.35
CA THR A 19 -12.86 -1.21 59.86
C THR A 19 -12.46 -1.13 58.36
N GLU A 20 -11.71 -2.14 57.89
CA GLU A 20 -11.54 -2.64 56.50
C GLU A 20 -10.60 -1.93 55.49
N ASP A 21 -9.40 -2.50 55.40
CA ASP A 21 -8.58 -2.85 54.21
C ASP A 21 -8.76 -2.06 52.91
N LYS A 22 -7.74 -1.25 52.57
CA LYS A 22 -7.16 -1.23 51.22
C LYS A 22 -5.72 -0.71 51.20
N GLU A 23 -4.85 -1.60 50.75
CA GLU A 23 -3.43 -1.39 50.47
C GLU A 23 -3.16 -0.29 49.43
N SER A 24 -2.02 0.36 49.65
CA SER A 24 -1.11 0.94 48.67
C SER A 24 -1.64 2.07 47.79
N THR A 25 -1.29 3.28 48.22
CA THR A 25 -1.23 4.51 47.43
C THR A 25 -0.51 4.32 46.09
N GLY A 26 -1.29 4.13 45.03
CA GLY A 26 -0.85 4.35 43.67
C GLY A 26 -0.69 5.85 43.42
N THR A 27 0.56 6.30 43.38
CA THR A 27 0.94 7.53 42.70
C THR A 27 0.46 7.47 41.25
N THR A 28 -0.44 8.39 40.90
CA THR A 28 -0.88 8.71 39.55
C THR A 28 0.30 9.07 38.65
N THR A 29 0.48 8.35 37.55
CA THR A 29 1.32 8.78 36.42
C THR A 29 0.41 9.24 35.27
N PRO A 30 0.65 10.42 34.67
CA PRO A 30 -0.08 10.89 33.49
C PRO A 30 0.56 10.38 32.19
N GLY A 31 -0.28 9.90 31.26
CA GLY A 31 0.05 9.67 29.85
C GLY A 31 0.78 8.35 29.58
N GLU A 32 0.04 7.26 29.45
CA GLU A 32 0.50 6.11 28.68
C GLU A 32 0.04 6.31 27.23
N SER A 33 1.02 6.61 26.36
CA SER A 33 0.94 6.26 24.94
C SER A 33 0.42 4.84 24.82
N GLU A 34 -0.35 4.49 23.77
CA GLU A 34 -0.51 3.07 23.45
C GLU A 34 0.89 2.44 23.34
N ASP A 35 1.25 1.58 24.29
CA ASP A 35 2.63 1.16 24.48
C ASP A 35 3.13 0.41 23.24
N LEU A 36 4.34 0.76 22.79
CA LEU A 36 5.07 0.05 21.73
C LEU A 36 4.98 -1.45 21.97
N GLY A 37 4.57 -2.23 20.96
CA GLY A 37 4.57 -3.68 21.05
C GLY A 37 5.69 -4.29 20.21
N LEU A 38 6.40 -5.28 20.76
CA LEU A 38 7.34 -6.11 20.01
C LEU A 38 6.84 -7.57 20.00
N VAL A 39 6.63 -8.11 18.81
CA VAL A 39 6.06 -9.45 18.57
C VAL A 39 7.13 -10.42 18.09
N SER A 40 7.99 -10.01 17.16
CA SER A 40 9.07 -10.88 16.66
C SER A 40 10.29 -10.12 16.15
N VAL A 41 11.43 -10.80 16.16
CA VAL A 41 12.69 -10.39 15.52
C VAL A 41 13.18 -11.57 14.68
N GLN A 42 13.32 -11.37 13.38
CA GLN A 42 13.67 -12.41 12.39
C GLN A 42 14.69 -11.88 11.37
N PRO A 43 15.43 -12.74 10.65
CA PRO A 43 15.57 -14.19 10.85
C PRO A 43 16.38 -14.54 12.11
N SER A 44 16.38 -15.82 12.49
CA SER A 44 17.20 -16.31 13.62
C SER A 44 18.68 -16.44 13.29
N LEU A 45 19.06 -16.63 12.01
CA LEU A 45 20.45 -16.64 11.55
C LEU A 45 20.81 -15.29 10.92
N LEU A 46 21.82 -14.63 11.48
CA LEU A 46 22.37 -13.36 11.02
C LEU A 46 23.75 -13.58 10.39
N VAL A 47 23.87 -13.28 9.11
CA VAL A 47 25.15 -13.20 8.37
C VAL A 47 25.30 -11.81 7.77
N PRO A 48 26.52 -11.31 7.50
CA PRO A 48 26.70 -9.95 6.98
C PRO A 48 25.79 -9.64 5.78
N GLY A 49 25.03 -8.54 5.86
CA GLY A 49 24.02 -8.13 4.90
C GLY A 49 22.59 -8.61 5.19
N THR A 50 22.38 -9.44 6.23
CA THR A 50 21.03 -9.86 6.64
C THR A 50 20.18 -8.64 7.03
N ARG A 51 18.98 -8.56 6.48
CA ARG A 51 17.94 -7.61 6.90
C ARG A 51 17.14 -8.20 8.07
N VAL A 52 17.23 -7.58 9.23
CA VAL A 52 16.49 -7.98 10.44
C VAL A 52 15.11 -7.34 10.40
N VAL A 53 14.07 -8.17 10.27
CA VAL A 53 12.66 -7.76 10.30
C VAL A 53 12.16 -7.82 11.74
N ILE A 54 11.59 -6.70 12.20
CA ILE A 54 11.09 -6.50 13.55
C ILE A 54 9.58 -6.24 13.45
N ARG A 55 8.75 -7.14 13.95
CA ARG A 55 7.29 -7.00 13.91
C ARG A 55 6.71 -6.62 15.26
N GLY A 56 5.68 -5.80 15.24
CA GLY A 56 5.12 -5.20 16.44
C GLY A 56 3.83 -4.45 16.21
N LYS A 57 3.58 -3.45 17.05
CA LYS A 57 2.46 -2.51 16.93
C LYS A 57 2.87 -1.13 17.44
N ALA A 58 2.16 -0.11 16.95
CA ALA A 58 2.34 1.29 17.33
C ALA A 58 3.75 1.84 17.06
N PHE A 59 4.48 1.28 16.09
CA PHE A 59 5.71 1.89 15.62
C PHE A 59 5.43 3.25 14.98
N VAL A 60 6.40 4.16 15.06
CA VAL A 60 6.24 5.52 14.56
C VAL A 60 7.24 5.85 13.47
N PRO A 61 6.85 6.67 12.47
CA PRO A 61 7.74 7.08 11.40
C PRO A 61 8.87 8.01 11.89
N PRO A 62 9.95 8.15 11.09
CA PRO A 62 11.17 8.86 11.51
C PRO A 62 10.97 10.34 11.84
N ASN A 63 9.91 10.97 11.31
CA ASN A 63 9.57 12.36 11.60
C ASN A 63 8.97 12.56 13.00
N ILE A 64 8.53 11.48 13.67
CA ILE A 64 8.11 11.50 15.08
C ILE A 64 9.30 11.14 15.99
N GLY A 65 10.19 10.27 15.51
CA GLY A 65 11.29 9.77 16.31
C GLY A 65 12.08 8.63 15.68
N PRO A 66 13.41 8.57 15.84
CA PRO A 66 14.19 7.41 15.41
C PRO A 66 13.88 6.20 16.30
N SER A 67 13.76 5.03 15.66
CA SER A 67 13.58 3.75 16.35
C SER A 67 14.87 2.93 16.36
N ARG A 68 15.09 2.17 17.43
CA ARG A 68 16.24 1.26 17.60
C ARG A 68 15.81 -0.09 18.15
N LEU A 69 16.40 -1.16 17.64
CA LEU A 69 16.34 -2.49 18.24
C LEU A 69 17.48 -2.61 19.25
N VAL A 70 17.15 -2.93 20.50
CA VAL A 70 18.14 -3.15 21.57
C VAL A 70 18.10 -4.62 21.97
N LEU A 71 19.24 -5.30 21.81
CA LEU A 71 19.44 -6.68 22.24
C LEU A 71 20.32 -6.72 23.49
N ARG A 72 19.84 -7.38 24.54
CA ARG A 72 20.55 -7.55 25.82
C ARG A 72 20.59 -9.01 26.21
N GLY A 73 21.77 -9.54 26.53
CA GLY A 73 21.91 -10.94 26.90
C GLY A 73 23.36 -11.39 26.87
N SER A 74 23.58 -12.60 26.34
CA SER A 74 24.92 -13.16 26.18
C SER A 74 25.12 -13.76 24.79
N LEU A 75 26.32 -13.63 24.26
CA LEU A 75 26.80 -14.31 23.07
C LEU A 75 27.85 -15.34 23.48
N ASP A 76 27.53 -16.62 23.32
CA ASP A 76 28.36 -17.73 23.84
C ASP A 76 28.80 -17.49 25.30
N GLU A 77 27.82 -17.17 26.16
CA GLU A 77 27.98 -16.87 27.59
C GLU A 77 28.65 -15.52 27.92
N ALA A 78 29.29 -14.84 26.96
CA ALA A 78 29.84 -13.50 27.17
C ALA A 78 28.72 -12.45 27.17
N PRO A 79 28.60 -11.59 28.20
CA PRO A 79 27.55 -10.58 28.25
C PRO A 79 27.69 -9.58 27.10
N MET A 80 26.57 -9.24 26.46
CA MET A 80 26.54 -8.26 25.38
C MET A 80 25.29 -7.39 25.42
N GLU A 81 25.45 -6.15 24.98
CA GLU A 81 24.37 -5.25 24.60
C GLU A 81 24.68 -4.74 23.19
N LEU A 82 23.69 -4.86 22.30
CA LEU A 82 23.79 -4.41 20.91
C LEU A 82 22.61 -3.51 20.60
N VAL A 83 22.89 -2.39 19.94
CA VAL A 83 21.87 -1.45 19.48
C VAL A 83 21.96 -1.34 17.97
N LEU A 84 20.87 -1.65 17.28
CA LEU A 84 20.75 -1.50 15.84
C LEU A 84 19.75 -0.38 15.53
N ALA A 85 20.13 0.53 14.64
CA ALA A 85 19.18 1.50 14.09
C ALA A 85 18.10 0.75 13.29
N ALA A 86 16.84 1.07 13.55
CA ALA A 86 15.70 0.43 12.90
C ALA A 86 14.96 1.45 12.03
N ALA A 87 14.92 1.20 10.73
CA ALA A 87 14.16 1.96 9.76
C ALA A 87 12.67 1.61 9.85
N TYR A 88 11.83 2.62 9.76
CA TYR A 88 10.38 2.44 9.77
C TYR A 88 9.88 1.93 8.42
N VAL A 89 9.09 0.86 8.44
CA VAL A 89 8.38 0.34 7.26
C VAL A 89 6.89 0.62 7.39
N SER A 90 6.31 0.28 8.54
CA SER A 90 4.91 0.53 8.88
C SER A 90 4.73 0.65 10.40
N ASP A 91 3.51 0.91 10.85
CA ASP A 91 3.14 0.93 12.27
C ASP A 91 3.27 -0.44 12.96
N THR A 92 3.53 -1.50 12.19
CA THR A 92 3.67 -2.88 12.63
C THR A 92 4.99 -3.53 12.21
N GLU A 93 5.82 -2.85 11.42
CA GLU A 93 7.10 -3.38 10.93
C GLU A 93 8.23 -2.33 10.94
N LEU A 94 9.39 -2.72 11.49
CA LEU A 94 10.66 -2.02 11.37
C LEU A 94 11.70 -2.97 10.74
N GLU A 95 12.74 -2.39 10.13
CA GLU A 95 13.86 -3.14 9.55
C GLU A 95 15.20 -2.61 10.07
N ALA A 96 16.11 -3.50 10.43
CA ALA A 96 17.48 -3.14 10.80
C ALA A 96 18.51 -3.91 9.96
N SER A 97 19.54 -3.23 9.47
CA SER A 97 20.62 -3.87 8.70
C SER A 97 21.66 -4.51 9.61
N TRP A 98 21.92 -5.80 9.44
CA TRP A 98 23.02 -6.48 10.10
C TRP A 98 24.26 -6.52 9.21
N ARG A 99 25.26 -5.69 9.50
CA ARG A 99 26.50 -5.62 8.71
C ARG A 99 27.56 -6.65 9.10
N GLY A 100 27.26 -7.50 10.08
CA GLY A 100 28.20 -8.46 10.64
C GLY A 100 28.66 -8.07 12.05
N ALA A 101 29.18 -9.07 12.77
CA ALA A 101 29.47 -8.96 14.19
C ALA A 101 30.52 -7.89 14.51
N LEU A 102 31.65 -7.88 13.79
CA LEU A 102 32.74 -6.93 14.01
C LEU A 102 32.33 -5.49 13.67
N GLU A 103 31.62 -5.29 12.56
CA GLU A 103 31.11 -3.96 12.17
C GLU A 103 30.06 -3.43 13.15
N SER A 104 29.36 -4.35 13.80
CA SER A 104 28.40 -4.05 14.88
C SER A 104 29.08 -3.87 16.25
N GLY A 105 30.41 -3.83 16.30
CA GLY A 105 31.20 -3.57 17.51
C GLY A 105 31.40 -4.79 18.43
N LEU A 106 31.06 -6.01 17.98
CA LEU A 106 31.30 -7.22 18.75
C LEU A 106 32.75 -7.67 18.64
N SER A 107 33.30 -8.28 19.69
CA SER A 107 34.67 -8.79 19.73
C SER A 107 34.85 -10.18 19.08
N VAL A 108 33.76 -10.82 18.69
CA VAL A 108 33.72 -12.16 18.08
C VAL A 108 33.07 -12.09 16.69
N LYS A 109 33.37 -13.06 15.83
CA LYS A 109 32.83 -13.14 14.47
C LYS A 109 31.56 -14.00 14.36
N GLU A 110 31.35 -14.91 15.31
CA GLU A 110 30.26 -15.87 15.35
C GLU A 110 29.89 -16.21 16.80
N GLY A 111 28.72 -16.83 16.97
CA GLY A 111 28.24 -17.35 18.25
C GLY A 111 26.72 -17.43 18.32
N VAL A 112 26.18 -17.89 19.44
CA VAL A 112 24.74 -17.91 19.71
C VAL A 112 24.39 -16.86 20.74
N PHE A 113 23.64 -15.84 20.31
CA PHE A 113 23.01 -14.87 21.19
C PHE A 113 21.80 -15.49 21.87
N GLN A 114 21.73 -15.36 23.19
CA GLN A 114 20.57 -15.70 24.00
C GLN A 114 20.27 -14.52 24.94
N GLY A 115 19.04 -14.03 24.89
CA GLY A 115 18.66 -12.90 25.72
C GLY A 115 17.32 -12.32 25.31
N THR A 116 17.26 -11.00 25.36
CA THR A 116 16.03 -10.25 25.17
C THR A 116 16.19 -9.12 24.16
N ALA A 117 15.12 -8.83 23.45
CA ALA A 117 14.98 -7.71 22.53
C ALA A 117 13.93 -6.72 23.03
N VAL A 118 14.17 -5.43 22.82
CA VAL A 118 13.16 -4.36 22.94
C VAL A 118 13.31 -3.40 21.76
N VAL A 119 12.20 -2.77 21.36
CA VAL A 119 12.23 -1.58 20.50
C VAL A 119 12.18 -0.36 21.38
N ALA A 120 13.05 0.60 21.14
CA ALA A 120 13.01 1.91 21.78
C ALA A 120 12.90 3.01 20.72
N THR A 121 12.03 3.99 20.98
CA THR A 121 11.80 5.13 20.09
C THR A 121 11.85 6.40 20.91
N ASP A 122 12.70 7.35 20.49
CA ASP A 122 12.74 8.68 21.09
C ASP A 122 11.71 9.57 20.38
N GLN A 123 10.61 9.95 21.04
CA GLN A 123 9.52 10.71 20.42
C GLN A 123 9.65 12.23 20.67
N ASP A 124 8.88 13.04 19.92
CA ASP A 124 8.83 14.50 20.02
C ASP A 124 8.40 15.04 21.40
N ASP A 125 7.84 14.19 22.27
CA ASP A 125 7.57 14.51 23.69
C ASP A 125 8.84 14.57 24.55
N GLY A 126 10.00 14.29 23.96
CA GLY A 126 11.30 14.24 24.61
C GLY A 126 11.50 12.99 25.47
N LYS A 127 10.62 11.99 25.38
CA LYS A 127 10.72 10.72 26.11
C LYS A 127 11.11 9.57 25.17
N THR A 128 11.83 8.61 25.72
CA THR A 128 12.05 7.32 25.08
C THR A 128 10.93 6.37 25.47
N HIS A 129 10.14 5.94 24.50
CA HIS A 129 9.15 4.88 24.66
C HIS A 129 9.84 3.54 24.39
N ILE A 130 9.55 2.51 25.19
CA ILE A 130 10.21 1.20 25.11
C ILE A 130 9.15 0.10 25.11
N SER A 131 9.27 -0.84 24.19
CA SER A 131 8.36 -1.99 24.13
C SER A 131 8.55 -2.96 25.30
N PRO A 132 7.56 -3.81 25.61
CA PRO A 132 7.78 -5.00 26.40
C PRO A 132 8.94 -5.85 25.85
N THR A 133 9.56 -6.59 26.75
CA THR A 133 10.72 -7.42 26.47
C THR A 133 10.34 -8.72 25.77
N LEU A 134 10.97 -9.01 24.62
CA LEU A 134 10.80 -10.26 23.88
C LEU A 134 12.02 -11.16 24.09
N SER A 135 11.83 -12.41 24.51
CA SER A 135 12.93 -13.38 24.56
C SER A 135 13.31 -13.81 23.15
N VAL A 136 14.59 -13.75 22.82
CA VAL A 136 15.10 -14.07 21.47
C VAL A 136 16.36 -14.93 21.56
N ARG A 137 16.55 -15.76 20.53
CA ARG A 137 17.77 -16.52 20.30
C ARG A 137 18.19 -16.33 18.86
N LEU A 138 19.39 -15.79 18.65
CA LEU A 138 19.93 -15.48 17.33
C LEU A 138 21.27 -16.19 17.15
N GLN A 139 21.46 -16.86 16.03
CA GLN A 139 22.75 -17.38 15.59
C GLN A 139 23.45 -16.31 14.77
N ILE A 140 24.67 -15.98 15.16
CA ILE A 140 25.54 -15.04 14.45
C ILE A 140 26.62 -15.86 13.77
N ALA A 141 26.80 -15.66 12.46
CA ALA A 141 27.84 -16.33 11.70
C ALA A 141 28.44 -15.37 10.66
N PRO A 142 29.71 -15.54 10.25
CA PRO A 142 30.31 -14.74 9.18
C PRO A 142 29.76 -15.09 7.79
N SER A 143 29.13 -16.26 7.65
CA SER A 143 28.65 -16.80 6.38
C SER A 143 27.72 -17.99 6.61
N SER A 144 26.91 -18.34 5.61
CA SER A 144 26.02 -19.50 5.61
C SER A 144 26.40 -20.50 4.51
N LYS A 145 26.56 -21.78 4.88
CA LYS A 145 26.80 -22.87 3.94
C LYS A 145 25.46 -23.47 3.50
N PRO A 146 25.21 -23.63 2.19
CA PRO A 146 24.01 -24.33 1.73
C PRO A 146 24.20 -25.83 1.93
N ASP A 147 23.14 -26.51 2.36
CA ASP A 147 22.99 -27.96 2.26
C ASP A 147 21.65 -28.28 1.61
N VAL A 148 21.63 -29.26 0.72
CA VAL A 148 20.45 -29.59 -0.10
C VAL A 148 19.96 -30.98 0.25
N PHE A 149 18.67 -31.09 0.53
CA PHE A 149 18.03 -32.36 0.84
C PHE A 149 17.27 -32.91 -0.36
N ASP A 150 16.66 -32.03 -1.15
CA ASP A 150 15.80 -32.40 -2.27
C ASP A 150 15.73 -31.27 -3.31
N VAL A 151 15.58 -31.66 -4.57
CA VAL A 151 15.32 -30.77 -5.70
C VAL A 151 14.10 -31.31 -6.42
N ALA A 152 13.05 -30.49 -6.55
CA ALA A 152 11.85 -30.88 -7.27
C ALA A 152 12.18 -31.23 -8.74
N GLN A 153 11.51 -32.24 -9.29
CA GLN A 153 11.74 -32.77 -10.64
C GLN A 153 10.42 -33.17 -11.30
N GLY A 154 10.42 -33.33 -12.62
CA GLY A 154 9.27 -33.83 -13.37
C GLY A 154 8.96 -33.02 -14.63
N VAL A 155 7.68 -33.00 -14.99
CA VAL A 155 7.18 -32.21 -16.11
C VAL A 155 7.08 -30.75 -15.68
N ILE A 156 7.69 -29.86 -16.45
CA ILE A 156 7.74 -28.43 -16.17
C ILE A 156 7.48 -27.63 -17.45
N PHE A 157 7.14 -26.36 -17.27
CA PHE A 157 7.19 -25.34 -18.31
C PHE A 157 8.46 -24.50 -18.17
N VAL A 158 8.77 -23.73 -19.22
CA VAL A 158 9.79 -22.68 -19.15
C VAL A 158 9.42 -21.69 -18.03
N ASN A 159 10.43 -21.25 -17.28
CA ASN A 159 10.28 -20.36 -16.13
C ASN A 159 9.45 -20.91 -14.95
N ASP A 160 9.09 -22.21 -14.95
CA ASP A 160 8.55 -22.83 -13.75
C ASP A 160 9.56 -22.73 -12.59
N ARG A 161 9.04 -22.48 -11.39
CA ARG A 161 9.85 -22.37 -10.17
C ARG A 161 10.19 -23.76 -9.64
N ILE A 162 11.45 -24.15 -9.78
CA ILE A 162 11.97 -25.41 -9.26
C ILE A 162 12.29 -25.23 -7.77
N GLU A 163 11.50 -25.85 -6.91
CA GLU A 163 11.72 -25.82 -5.46
C GLU A 163 12.94 -26.66 -5.07
N VAL A 164 13.79 -26.10 -4.22
CA VAL A 164 14.90 -26.78 -3.57
C VAL A 164 14.68 -26.72 -2.06
N ARG A 165 14.75 -27.88 -1.41
CA ARG A 165 14.66 -28.00 0.04
C ARG A 165 16.03 -28.28 0.61
N GLY A 166 16.33 -27.65 1.74
CA GLY A 166 17.65 -27.72 2.33
C GLY A 166 17.75 -26.87 3.58
N GLU A 167 18.93 -26.33 3.82
CA GLU A 167 19.21 -25.37 4.88
C GLU A 167 20.34 -24.42 4.48
N GLY A 168 20.42 -23.30 5.20
CA GLY A 168 21.52 -22.35 5.05
C GLY A 168 21.49 -21.54 3.75
N PHE A 169 20.37 -21.48 3.02
CA PHE A 169 20.24 -20.61 1.85
C PHE A 169 20.28 -19.13 2.23
N LEU A 170 20.73 -18.29 1.29
CA LEU A 170 20.80 -16.83 1.48
C LEU A 170 19.44 -16.18 1.21
N LEU A 171 19.19 -15.06 1.89
CA LEU A 171 17.91 -14.34 1.79
C LEU A 171 17.85 -13.31 0.64
N GLY A 172 18.94 -13.13 -0.12
CA GLY A 172 19.05 -12.09 -1.15
C GLY A 172 19.51 -10.75 -0.57
N GLY A 173 19.46 -9.70 -1.41
CA GLY A 173 19.82 -8.33 -1.02
C GLY A 173 21.31 -8.18 -0.70
N GLU A 174 21.64 -7.42 0.36
CA GLU A 174 23.02 -7.18 0.79
C GLU A 174 23.71 -8.47 1.29
N GLU A 175 22.93 -9.48 1.69
CA GLU A 175 23.44 -10.77 2.13
C GLU A 175 24.17 -11.52 1.01
N GLY A 176 23.75 -11.29 -0.24
CA GLY A 176 24.14 -12.07 -1.41
C GLY A 176 23.05 -13.06 -1.84
N ASN A 177 23.37 -13.86 -2.85
CA ASN A 177 22.39 -14.71 -3.55
C ASN A 177 22.73 -16.20 -3.40
N SER A 178 21.70 -17.03 -3.24
CA SER A 178 21.80 -18.44 -3.60
C SER A 178 21.65 -18.56 -5.12
N VAL A 179 22.53 -19.31 -5.77
CA VAL A 179 22.59 -19.48 -7.23
C VAL A 179 22.53 -20.97 -7.54
N ALA A 180 21.57 -21.37 -8.36
CA ALA A 180 21.51 -22.70 -8.94
C ALA A 180 22.40 -22.75 -10.19
N MET A 181 23.40 -23.63 -10.17
CA MET A 181 24.26 -23.94 -11.30
C MET A 181 23.77 -25.24 -11.94
N LEU A 182 23.34 -25.19 -13.20
CA LEU A 182 22.83 -26.34 -13.93
C LEU A 182 23.82 -26.78 -15.00
N ASP A 183 24.19 -28.06 -14.97
CA ASP A 183 25.07 -28.70 -15.94
C ASP A 183 24.38 -29.95 -16.50
N GLY A 184 24.44 -30.17 -17.81
CA GLY A 184 23.83 -31.36 -18.41
C GLY A 184 23.71 -31.28 -19.92
N CYS A 185 22.71 -31.98 -20.44
CA CYS A 185 22.36 -31.93 -21.84
C CYS A 185 20.83 -31.83 -22.02
N PHE A 186 20.42 -31.23 -23.13
CA PHE A 186 19.02 -31.11 -23.51
C PHE A 186 18.75 -31.88 -24.80
N ARG A 187 17.65 -32.63 -24.82
CA ARG A 187 17.13 -33.32 -26.00
C ARG A 187 15.77 -32.71 -26.36
N GLN A 188 15.77 -31.85 -27.37
CA GLN A 188 14.56 -31.27 -27.94
C GLN A 188 13.64 -32.37 -28.50
N GLU A 189 12.33 -32.19 -28.36
CA GLU A 189 11.34 -33.10 -28.94
C GLU A 189 11.54 -33.25 -30.46
N GLY A 190 11.44 -34.49 -30.96
CA GLY A 190 11.71 -34.82 -32.37
C GLY A 190 13.20 -34.91 -32.74
N GLN A 191 14.14 -34.55 -31.86
CA GLN A 191 15.58 -34.75 -32.06
C GLN A 191 16.07 -35.99 -31.30
N GLY A 192 16.97 -36.76 -31.93
CA GLY A 192 17.48 -38.02 -31.34
C GLY A 192 18.65 -37.87 -30.39
N SER A 193 19.43 -36.78 -30.47
CA SER A 193 20.67 -36.59 -29.71
C SER A 193 20.49 -35.57 -28.58
N CYS A 194 20.99 -35.89 -27.39
CA CYS A 194 21.13 -34.93 -26.30
C CYS A 194 22.32 -34.00 -26.58
N LYS A 195 22.08 -32.68 -26.64
CA LYS A 195 23.12 -31.67 -26.85
C LYS A 195 23.56 -31.09 -25.51
N PRO A 196 24.86 -31.07 -25.18
CA PRO A 196 25.34 -30.40 -23.97
C PRO A 196 24.90 -28.95 -23.93
N ILE A 197 24.47 -28.48 -22.75
CA ILE A 197 24.19 -27.06 -22.53
C ILE A 197 25.43 -26.38 -21.91
N PRO A 198 25.64 -25.08 -22.13
CA PRO A 198 26.52 -24.29 -21.27
C PRO A 198 26.03 -24.36 -19.82
N THR A 199 26.95 -24.31 -18.86
CA THR A 199 26.59 -24.22 -17.44
C THR A 199 25.71 -22.99 -17.22
N ALA A 200 24.46 -23.20 -16.84
CA ALA A 200 23.52 -22.12 -16.59
C ALA A 200 23.58 -21.70 -15.12
N HIS A 201 23.59 -20.40 -14.87
CA HIS A 201 23.56 -19.82 -13.54
C HIS A 201 22.24 -19.08 -13.37
N VAL A 202 21.44 -19.50 -12.39
CA VAL A 202 20.13 -18.91 -12.13
C VAL A 202 20.02 -18.54 -10.66
N ILE A 203 19.61 -17.30 -10.38
CA ILE A 203 19.37 -16.86 -9.00
C ILE A 203 18.20 -17.65 -8.42
N ALA A 204 18.41 -18.21 -7.23
CA ALA A 204 17.41 -18.90 -6.45
C ALA A 204 17.02 -18.02 -5.25
N SER A 205 15.73 -17.79 -5.09
CA SER A 205 15.20 -16.91 -4.04
C SER A 205 14.38 -17.72 -3.03
N PRO A 206 14.37 -17.32 -1.73
CA PRO A 206 13.49 -17.91 -0.74
C PRO A 206 12.04 -17.99 -1.22
N THR A 207 11.36 -19.11 -0.92
CA THR A 207 9.92 -19.25 -1.26
C THR A 207 9.02 -18.52 -0.27
N GLN A 208 9.53 -18.20 0.92
CA GLN A 208 8.87 -17.38 1.93
C GLN A 208 9.86 -16.37 2.53
N PRO A 209 9.39 -15.19 3.01
CA PRO A 209 10.25 -14.24 3.69
C PRO A 209 10.99 -14.87 4.87
N ASN A 210 12.29 -14.58 5.00
CA ASN A 210 13.15 -15.09 6.07
C ASN A 210 13.35 -16.62 6.10
N ASP A 211 12.85 -17.39 5.12
CA ASP A 211 13.03 -18.84 5.04
C ASP A 211 14.37 -19.20 4.38
N ARG A 212 15.22 -19.89 5.14
CA ARG A 212 16.52 -20.40 4.67
C ARG A 212 16.50 -21.89 4.34
N THR A 213 15.34 -22.52 4.40
CA THR A 213 15.16 -23.97 4.19
C THR A 213 14.53 -24.29 2.85
N ARG A 214 13.96 -23.30 2.18
CA ARG A 214 13.33 -23.44 0.86
C ARG A 214 13.66 -22.26 -0.03
N ILE A 215 14.30 -22.55 -1.15
CA ILE A 215 14.48 -21.62 -2.25
C ILE A 215 13.82 -22.17 -3.50
N ALA A 216 13.59 -21.31 -4.47
CA ALA A 216 13.23 -21.74 -5.82
C ALA A 216 13.96 -20.91 -6.85
N PHE A 217 14.38 -21.56 -7.94
CA PHE A 217 14.93 -20.92 -9.12
C PHE A 217 14.03 -21.19 -10.33
N PRO A 218 13.89 -20.24 -11.27
CA PRO A 218 13.17 -20.49 -12.51
C PRO A 218 13.97 -21.43 -13.42
N PHE A 219 13.31 -22.38 -14.10
CA PHE A 219 13.92 -23.08 -15.24
C PHE A 219 13.95 -22.14 -16.46
N ALA A 220 14.86 -21.17 -16.41
CA ALA A 220 14.89 -20.04 -17.32
C ALA A 220 15.29 -20.45 -18.76
N PRO A 221 14.90 -19.66 -19.79
CA PRO A 221 15.23 -19.93 -21.18
C PRO A 221 16.74 -20.12 -21.45
N ASN A 222 17.62 -19.46 -20.69
CA ASN A 222 19.07 -19.60 -20.82
C ASN A 222 19.60 -20.99 -20.40
N VAL A 223 18.79 -21.84 -19.75
CA VAL A 223 19.17 -23.20 -19.38
C VAL A 223 19.13 -24.13 -20.60
N ALA A 224 18.01 -24.14 -21.34
CA ALA A 224 17.79 -25.13 -22.40
C ALA A 224 17.02 -24.59 -23.62
N GLY A 225 16.80 -23.28 -23.69
CA GLY A 225 15.93 -22.64 -24.69
C GLY A 225 14.44 -22.75 -24.32
N ILE A 226 13.60 -22.54 -25.33
CA ILE A 226 12.14 -22.46 -25.19
C ILE A 226 11.36 -23.61 -25.84
N HIS A 227 12.06 -24.53 -26.49
CA HIS A 227 11.43 -25.67 -27.16
C HIS A 227 11.12 -26.81 -26.18
N PRO A 228 10.03 -27.56 -26.37
CA PRO A 228 9.75 -28.76 -25.57
C PRO A 228 10.84 -29.82 -25.76
N GLY A 229 11.06 -30.64 -24.73
CA GLY A 229 12.12 -31.66 -24.73
C GLY A 229 12.43 -32.20 -23.33
N SER A 230 13.56 -32.87 -23.18
CA SER A 230 14.01 -33.43 -21.89
C SER A 230 15.41 -32.92 -21.54
N PHE A 231 15.55 -32.33 -20.36
CA PHE A 231 16.83 -32.02 -19.72
C PHE A 231 17.26 -33.17 -18.80
N GLU A 232 18.49 -33.64 -18.94
CA GLU A 232 19.12 -34.60 -18.05
C GLU A 232 20.48 -34.04 -17.61
N GLY A 233 20.68 -33.90 -16.30
CA GLY A 233 21.85 -33.19 -15.78
C GLY A 233 21.95 -33.20 -14.26
N SER A 234 22.53 -32.13 -13.73
CA SER A 234 22.69 -31.93 -12.30
C SER A 234 22.57 -30.47 -11.90
N VAL A 235 22.25 -30.24 -10.63
CA VAL A 235 22.18 -28.94 -9.98
C VAL A 235 23.20 -28.87 -8.86
N VAL A 236 23.93 -27.77 -8.77
CA VAL A 236 24.75 -27.37 -7.62
C VAL A 236 24.21 -26.05 -7.09
N ILE A 237 23.96 -25.94 -5.79
CA ILE A 237 23.59 -24.67 -5.17
C ILE A 237 24.84 -23.97 -4.64
N SER A 238 25.02 -22.72 -5.01
CA SER A 238 26.13 -21.85 -4.63
C SER A 238 25.60 -20.69 -3.81
N ASN A 239 26.03 -20.53 -2.56
CA ASN A 239 25.80 -19.29 -1.81
C ASN A 239 26.93 -18.30 -2.09
N GLU A 240 26.61 -17.21 -2.77
CA GLU A 240 27.52 -16.13 -3.13
C GLU A 240 27.25 -14.92 -2.24
N HIS A 241 28.06 -14.72 -1.19
CA HIS A 241 27.81 -13.68 -0.19
C HIS A 241 28.18 -12.29 -0.70
N GLY A 242 27.31 -11.30 -0.46
CA GLY A 242 27.48 -9.92 -0.92
C GLY A 242 28.45 -9.11 -0.06
N LEU A 243 28.12 -8.93 1.23
CA LEU A 243 28.93 -8.14 2.18
C LEU A 243 29.93 -8.96 3.00
N ALA A 244 30.14 -10.24 2.71
CA ALA A 244 31.18 -11.01 3.39
C ALA A 244 32.57 -10.47 3.01
N ALA A 245 33.42 -10.24 4.03
CA ALA A 245 34.72 -9.57 3.89
C ALA A 245 35.68 -10.17 2.83
N ASP A 246 35.49 -11.43 2.45
CA ASP A 246 36.38 -12.18 1.55
C ASP A 246 35.68 -12.76 0.29
N SER A 247 34.53 -12.22 -0.14
CA SER A 247 33.73 -12.78 -1.27
C SER A 247 33.55 -14.30 -1.14
N ILE A 248 32.98 -14.72 -0.01
CA ILE A 248 32.87 -16.14 0.36
C ILE A 248 31.82 -16.83 -0.51
N THR A 249 32.24 -17.90 -1.19
CA THR A 249 31.35 -18.79 -1.93
C THR A 249 31.38 -20.20 -1.35
N TYR A 250 30.20 -20.77 -1.08
CA TYR A 250 30.06 -22.19 -0.73
C TYR A 250 29.17 -22.89 -1.73
N LYS A 251 29.56 -24.10 -2.12
CA LYS A 251 28.82 -24.94 -3.05
C LYS A 251 28.42 -26.25 -2.39
N THR A 252 27.24 -26.75 -2.73
CA THR A 252 26.82 -28.10 -2.39
C THR A 252 27.53 -29.13 -3.27
N ASP A 253 27.34 -30.40 -2.94
CA ASP A 253 27.55 -31.47 -3.90
C ASP A 253 26.56 -31.36 -5.08
N SER A 254 26.85 -32.09 -6.16
CA SER A 254 26.01 -32.14 -7.36
C SER A 254 24.82 -33.09 -7.17
N TYR A 255 23.61 -32.59 -7.42
CA TYR A 255 22.36 -33.35 -7.33
C TYR A 255 21.86 -33.70 -8.73
N PRO A 256 21.66 -34.99 -9.06
CA PRO A 256 21.15 -35.37 -10.37
C PRO A 256 19.68 -34.94 -10.52
N VAL A 257 19.36 -34.36 -11.67
CA VAL A 257 18.00 -33.91 -11.97
C VAL A 257 17.58 -34.30 -13.38
N ARG A 258 16.27 -34.45 -13.55
CA ARG A 258 15.62 -34.58 -14.84
C ARG A 258 14.37 -33.69 -14.90
N PHE A 259 14.27 -32.95 -16.00
CA PHE A 259 13.10 -32.13 -16.29
C PHE A 259 12.58 -32.44 -17.68
N ASP A 260 11.29 -32.70 -17.80
CA ASP A 260 10.62 -32.87 -19.08
C ASP A 260 9.86 -31.56 -19.38
N LEU A 261 10.43 -30.76 -20.28
CA LEU A 261 9.92 -29.44 -20.65
C LEU A 261 8.78 -29.59 -21.66
N THR A 262 7.59 -29.07 -21.32
CA THR A 262 6.40 -29.10 -22.20
C THR A 262 6.14 -27.75 -22.87
N SER A 263 5.30 -27.75 -23.90
CA SER A 263 4.92 -26.56 -24.66
C SER A 263 4.13 -25.54 -23.85
N THR A 264 4.38 -24.24 -24.11
CA THR A 264 3.63 -23.13 -23.52
C THR A 264 2.12 -23.29 -23.73
N THR A 265 1.37 -23.11 -22.65
CA THR A 265 -0.07 -23.35 -22.62
C THR A 265 -0.77 -22.29 -21.77
N ILE A 266 -1.89 -21.78 -22.27
CA ILE A 266 -2.81 -20.93 -21.49
C ILE A 266 -3.86 -21.83 -20.85
N PHE A 267 -4.06 -21.69 -19.54
CA PHE A 267 -5.06 -22.41 -18.77
C PHE A 267 -6.31 -21.58 -18.52
N ASN A 268 -6.15 -20.28 -18.25
CA ASN A 268 -7.24 -19.42 -17.85
C ASN A 268 -6.96 -17.94 -18.13
N LEU A 269 -8.04 -17.14 -18.16
CA LEU A 269 -8.01 -15.68 -18.25
C LEU A 269 -8.98 -15.12 -17.21
N THR A 270 -8.52 -14.21 -16.37
CA THR A 270 -9.30 -13.61 -15.28
C THR A 270 -9.01 -12.11 -15.19
N PRO A 271 -10.01 -11.23 -15.00
CA PRO A 271 -11.44 -11.53 -14.99
C PRO A 271 -11.97 -11.85 -16.39
N LYS A 272 -13.16 -12.45 -16.46
CA LYS A 272 -13.90 -12.64 -17.74
C LYS A 272 -14.63 -11.38 -18.19
N THR A 273 -14.57 -10.32 -17.39
CA THR A 273 -15.22 -9.04 -17.63
C THR A 273 -14.25 -7.96 -17.19
N ALA A 274 -13.89 -7.05 -18.10
CA ALA A 274 -12.91 -6.01 -17.84
C ALA A 274 -13.35 -4.64 -18.39
N SER A 275 -12.97 -3.59 -17.68
CA SER A 275 -13.08 -2.20 -18.16
C SER A 275 -11.72 -1.69 -18.64
N LEU A 276 -11.72 -0.60 -19.40
CA LEU A 276 -10.52 0.13 -19.79
C LEU A 276 -9.57 0.36 -18.60
N GLY A 277 -8.27 0.11 -18.80
CA GLY A 277 -7.23 0.26 -17.80
C GLY A 277 -7.12 -0.89 -16.78
N GLN A 278 -8.04 -1.87 -16.84
CA GLN A 278 -8.01 -3.05 -15.98
C GLN A 278 -7.01 -4.10 -16.49
N TYR A 279 -6.39 -4.82 -15.56
CA TYR A 279 -5.61 -6.00 -15.88
C TYR A 279 -6.52 -7.19 -16.23
N VAL A 280 -6.11 -7.93 -17.27
CA VAL A 280 -6.56 -9.28 -17.56
C VAL A 280 -5.36 -10.20 -17.31
N ASP A 281 -5.43 -10.97 -16.24
CA ASP A 281 -4.44 -11.97 -15.85
C ASP A 281 -4.64 -13.21 -16.73
N ILE A 282 -3.59 -13.59 -17.48
CA ILE A 282 -3.54 -14.80 -18.29
C ILE A 282 -2.68 -15.82 -17.55
N GLU A 283 -3.34 -16.82 -16.99
CA GLU A 283 -2.72 -17.91 -16.25
C GLU A 283 -2.37 -19.05 -17.20
N GLY A 284 -1.17 -19.57 -17.06
CA GLY A 284 -0.63 -20.57 -17.97
C GLY A 284 0.65 -21.19 -17.44
N GLY A 285 1.45 -21.71 -18.36
CA GLY A 285 2.81 -22.15 -18.10
C GLY A 285 3.66 -21.95 -19.34
N GLY A 286 4.92 -21.58 -19.15
CA GLY A 286 5.91 -21.46 -20.22
C GLY A 286 6.02 -20.05 -20.79
N PHE A 287 5.55 -19.04 -20.07
CA PHE A 287 5.73 -17.65 -20.48
C PHE A 287 7.17 -17.19 -20.26
N VAL A 288 7.61 -16.27 -21.11
CA VAL A 288 8.95 -15.67 -21.07
C VAL A 288 8.83 -14.16 -21.26
N GLY A 289 9.73 -13.40 -20.66
CA GLY A 289 9.72 -11.94 -20.78
C GLY A 289 10.78 -11.30 -19.91
N VAL A 290 10.85 -9.99 -19.96
CA VAL A 290 11.75 -9.20 -19.10
C VAL A 290 11.15 -9.18 -17.70
N PRO A 291 11.89 -9.65 -16.67
CA PRO A 291 11.41 -9.54 -15.29
C PRO A 291 11.22 -8.08 -14.88
N PRO A 292 10.34 -7.77 -13.92
CA PRO A 292 10.07 -6.39 -13.48
C PRO A 292 11.31 -5.61 -12.99
N ASP A 293 12.38 -6.29 -12.57
CA ASP A 293 13.64 -5.69 -12.14
C ASP A 293 14.60 -5.34 -13.29
N GLY A 294 14.22 -5.65 -14.53
CA GLY A 294 15.00 -5.34 -15.75
C GLY A 294 16.27 -6.17 -15.90
N SER A 295 16.44 -7.26 -15.15
CA SER A 295 17.68 -8.06 -15.11
C SER A 295 17.99 -8.87 -16.38
N ASP A 296 17.06 -8.96 -17.34
CA ASP A 296 17.27 -9.58 -18.66
C ASP A 296 16.92 -8.58 -19.79
N PRO A 297 17.90 -8.04 -20.54
CA PRO A 297 17.73 -6.89 -21.44
C PRO A 297 17.00 -7.17 -22.77
N GLY A 298 15.91 -7.94 -22.76
CA GLY A 298 14.96 -8.01 -23.88
C GLY A 298 15.24 -9.09 -24.93
N LEU A 299 15.84 -10.23 -24.53
CA LEU A 299 15.95 -11.39 -25.42
C LEU A 299 14.71 -12.30 -25.37
N ALA A 300 13.87 -12.17 -24.34
CA ALA A 300 12.68 -12.97 -24.14
C ALA A 300 11.40 -12.13 -24.27
N LEU A 301 10.39 -12.64 -24.98
CA LEU A 301 9.08 -12.00 -25.13
C LEU A 301 7.97 -13.04 -25.23
N THR A 302 6.84 -12.76 -24.57
CA THR A 302 5.56 -13.44 -24.81
C THR A 302 4.63 -12.46 -25.52
N THR A 303 4.06 -12.86 -26.64
CA THR A 303 2.91 -12.19 -27.27
C THR A 303 1.71 -13.12 -27.29
N LEU A 304 0.51 -12.55 -27.42
CA LEU A 304 -0.74 -13.29 -27.44
C LEU A 304 -1.48 -12.95 -28.75
N MET A 305 -1.67 -13.95 -29.61
CA MET A 305 -2.49 -13.81 -30.81
C MET A 305 -3.95 -14.04 -30.45
N LEU A 306 -4.78 -13.01 -30.59
CA LEU A 306 -6.21 -13.04 -30.31
C LEU A 306 -6.98 -13.05 -31.64
N SER A 307 -7.75 -14.12 -31.88
CA SER A 307 -8.53 -14.29 -33.12
C SER A 307 -9.97 -14.70 -32.81
N GLY A 308 -10.95 -14.00 -33.37
CA GLY A 308 -12.37 -14.29 -33.15
C GLY A 308 -13.30 -13.17 -33.62
N GLU A 309 -14.44 -13.07 -32.94
CA GLU A 309 -15.45 -12.04 -33.19
C GLU A 309 -15.77 -11.29 -31.90
N PHE A 310 -15.89 -9.97 -32.01
CA PHE A 310 -16.39 -9.10 -30.96
C PHE A 310 -17.82 -8.67 -31.27
N LYS A 311 -18.75 -9.06 -30.41
CA LYS A 311 -20.17 -8.76 -30.56
C LYS A 311 -20.53 -7.59 -29.68
N THR A 312 -20.87 -6.48 -30.31
CA THR A 312 -21.50 -5.34 -29.64
C THR A 312 -23.01 -5.57 -29.61
N GLY A 313 -23.77 -4.72 -28.89
CA GLY A 313 -25.23 -4.67 -29.04
C GLY A 313 -25.72 -4.32 -30.46
N ALA A 314 -24.82 -4.06 -31.41
CA ALA A 314 -25.13 -3.80 -32.82
C ALA A 314 -25.34 -5.10 -33.62
N ALA A 315 -25.89 -4.97 -34.84
CA ALA A 315 -26.30 -6.11 -35.65
C ALA A 315 -25.15 -6.96 -36.24
N ASN A 316 -23.95 -6.40 -36.42
CA ASN A 316 -22.83 -7.07 -37.07
C ASN A 316 -21.64 -7.24 -36.11
N PRO A 317 -21.14 -8.47 -35.90
CA PRO A 317 -19.90 -8.70 -35.16
C PRO A 317 -18.69 -8.06 -35.84
N ILE A 318 -17.74 -7.58 -35.05
CA ILE A 318 -16.47 -7.03 -35.49
C ILE A 318 -15.45 -8.19 -35.50
N PRO A 319 -14.81 -8.51 -36.64
CA PRO A 319 -13.73 -9.50 -36.65
C PRO A 319 -12.52 -8.96 -35.89
N VAL A 320 -11.93 -9.80 -35.04
CA VAL A 320 -10.73 -9.49 -34.25
C VAL A 320 -9.65 -10.48 -34.66
N ASP A 321 -8.51 -9.97 -35.10
CA ASP A 321 -7.29 -10.72 -35.38
C ASP A 321 -6.12 -9.78 -35.06
N VAL A 322 -5.63 -9.87 -33.82
CA VAL A 322 -4.69 -8.90 -33.24
C VAL A 322 -3.61 -9.59 -32.43
N THR A 323 -2.45 -8.93 -32.32
CA THR A 323 -1.36 -9.34 -31.43
C THR A 323 -1.32 -8.44 -30.20
N LEU A 324 -1.40 -9.05 -29.02
CA LEU A 324 -1.29 -8.37 -27.74
C LEU A 324 0.09 -8.59 -27.13
N VAL A 325 0.60 -7.57 -26.44
CA VAL A 325 1.87 -7.62 -25.71
C VAL A 325 1.58 -7.45 -24.22
N PRO A 326 1.47 -8.56 -23.46
CA PRO A 326 1.25 -8.48 -22.02
C PRO A 326 2.55 -8.16 -21.25
N GLU A 327 2.40 -7.64 -20.04
CA GLU A 327 3.45 -7.57 -19.03
C GLU A 327 3.80 -8.98 -18.55
N PHE A 328 5.09 -9.31 -18.51
CA PHE A 328 5.56 -10.58 -17.94
C PHE A 328 5.68 -10.47 -16.42
N VAL A 329 4.92 -11.30 -15.69
CA VAL A 329 5.03 -11.39 -14.22
C VAL A 329 5.92 -12.55 -13.82
N ASN A 330 5.64 -13.75 -14.35
CA ASN A 330 6.44 -14.95 -14.17
C ASN A 330 6.08 -16.02 -15.22
N GLY A 331 6.72 -17.19 -15.16
CA GLY A 331 6.50 -18.29 -16.12
C GLY A 331 5.05 -18.79 -16.21
N ASN A 332 4.22 -18.47 -15.23
CA ASN A 332 2.84 -18.95 -15.11
C ASN A 332 1.80 -17.83 -15.23
N LEU A 333 2.23 -16.56 -15.29
CA LEU A 333 1.35 -15.40 -15.35
C LEU A 333 1.93 -14.29 -16.23
N VAL A 334 1.12 -13.86 -17.19
CA VAL A 334 1.30 -12.58 -17.89
C VAL A 334 0.06 -11.72 -17.72
N ARG A 335 0.22 -10.40 -17.68
CA ARG A 335 -0.86 -9.44 -17.46
C ARG A 335 -1.05 -8.56 -18.67
N TYR A 336 -2.23 -8.63 -19.26
CA TYR A 336 -2.61 -7.73 -20.33
C TYR A 336 -3.38 -6.54 -19.76
N VAL A 337 -3.00 -5.31 -20.12
CA VAL A 337 -3.77 -4.12 -19.78
C VAL A 337 -4.70 -3.81 -20.94
N LEU A 338 -6.00 -3.74 -20.69
CA LEU A 338 -6.94 -3.28 -21.71
C LEU A 338 -6.69 -1.78 -21.97
N SER A 339 -6.02 -1.43 -23.07
CA SER A 339 -5.62 -0.05 -23.41
C SER A 339 -6.23 0.40 -24.75
N GLU A 340 -6.36 1.71 -24.92
CA GLU A 340 -6.89 2.33 -26.15
C GLU A 340 -5.85 2.53 -27.24
N LYS A 341 -4.62 2.89 -26.86
CA LYS A 341 -3.61 3.40 -27.79
C LYS A 341 -2.40 2.49 -27.91
N ASP A 342 -2.15 1.69 -26.88
CA ASP A 342 -0.92 0.93 -26.74
C ASP A 342 -0.98 -0.45 -27.41
N ASP A 343 -2.17 -0.88 -27.84
CA ASP A 343 -2.37 -2.18 -28.49
C ASP A 343 -3.36 -2.14 -29.67
N GLU A 344 -3.32 -3.22 -30.45
CA GLU A 344 -4.13 -3.39 -31.65
C GLU A 344 -5.63 -3.57 -31.35
N LEU A 345 -6.02 -4.01 -30.14
CA LEU A 345 -7.42 -4.18 -29.77
C LEU A 345 -8.10 -2.84 -29.52
N GLY A 346 -7.46 -1.94 -28.76
CA GLY A 346 -7.92 -0.57 -28.55
C GLY A 346 -7.95 0.28 -29.82
N GLN A 347 -7.07 -0.03 -30.78
CA GLN A 347 -7.11 0.59 -32.10
C GLN A 347 -8.25 0.04 -32.98
N ALA A 348 -8.67 -1.20 -32.76
CA ALA A 348 -9.77 -1.82 -33.49
C ALA A 348 -11.15 -1.43 -32.95
N ILE A 349 -11.27 -1.13 -31.65
CA ILE A 349 -12.54 -0.86 -30.96
C ILE A 349 -12.38 0.38 -30.06
N ASP A 350 -13.29 1.36 -30.17
CA ASP A 350 -13.35 2.50 -29.22
C ASP A 350 -13.85 2.01 -27.85
N LEU A 351 -12.91 1.64 -26.98
CA LEU A 351 -13.16 1.07 -25.65
C LEU A 351 -13.88 2.03 -24.69
N ARG A 352 -13.90 3.34 -24.97
CA ARG A 352 -14.68 4.30 -24.15
C ARG A 352 -16.16 4.21 -24.40
N LYS A 353 -16.53 3.92 -25.65
CA LYS A 353 -17.91 3.99 -26.13
C LYS A 353 -18.53 2.63 -26.39
N THR A 354 -17.71 1.58 -26.47
CA THR A 354 -18.14 0.27 -26.94
C THR A 354 -18.00 -0.78 -25.86
N THR A 355 -19.13 -1.39 -25.49
CA THR A 355 -19.18 -2.59 -24.67
C THR A 355 -19.60 -3.79 -25.51
N GLY A 356 -19.23 -5.00 -25.08
CA GLY A 356 -19.53 -6.19 -25.86
C GLY A 356 -18.81 -7.45 -25.39
N ASP A 357 -19.06 -8.54 -26.10
CA ASP A 357 -18.52 -9.86 -25.79
C ASP A 357 -17.59 -10.32 -26.92
N PHE A 358 -16.34 -10.59 -26.59
CA PHE A 358 -15.40 -11.32 -27.45
C PHE A 358 -15.66 -12.83 -27.33
N SER A 359 -15.59 -13.54 -28.46
CA SER A 359 -15.57 -15.00 -28.51
C SER A 359 -14.58 -15.47 -29.57
N GLY A 360 -13.62 -16.31 -29.19
CA GLY A 360 -12.60 -16.78 -30.10
C GLY A 360 -11.53 -17.64 -29.44
N THR A 361 -10.30 -17.47 -29.91
CA THR A 361 -9.10 -18.14 -29.37
C THR A 361 -8.04 -17.13 -29.03
N ILE A 362 -7.27 -17.43 -27.99
CA ILE A 362 -6.02 -16.76 -27.66
C ILE A 362 -4.88 -17.77 -27.73
N GLN A 363 -3.78 -17.43 -28.38
CA GLN A 363 -2.65 -18.33 -28.59
C GLN A 363 -1.35 -17.64 -28.17
N PRO A 364 -0.55 -18.24 -27.26
CA PRO A 364 0.71 -17.63 -26.86
C PRO A 364 1.78 -17.91 -27.91
N VAL A 365 2.59 -16.90 -28.20
CA VAL A 365 3.82 -17.02 -28.97
C VAL A 365 4.94 -16.53 -28.07
N ILE A 366 5.90 -17.42 -27.80
CA ILE A 366 7.08 -17.07 -27.02
C ILE A 366 8.29 -16.97 -27.94
N GLN A 367 9.14 -16.00 -27.67
CA GLN A 367 10.37 -15.75 -28.37
C GLN A 367 11.52 -15.69 -27.37
N TYR A 368 12.63 -16.33 -27.73
CA TYR A 368 13.90 -16.21 -27.01
C TYR A 368 15.04 -16.15 -28.03
N GLU A 369 15.77 -15.04 -28.03
CA GLU A 369 16.76 -14.73 -29.06
C GLU A 369 16.17 -14.82 -30.49
N GLN A 370 16.63 -15.78 -31.29
CA GLN A 370 16.16 -16.03 -32.66
C GLN A 370 15.08 -17.12 -32.75
N ASP A 371 14.86 -17.86 -31.66
CA ASP A 371 13.90 -18.94 -31.62
C ASP A 371 12.51 -18.41 -31.29
N SER A 372 11.49 -18.99 -31.92
CA SER A 372 10.09 -18.70 -31.65
C SER A 372 9.29 -19.98 -31.59
N VAL A 373 8.44 -20.09 -30.57
CA VAL A 373 7.55 -21.24 -30.34
C VAL A 373 6.12 -20.75 -30.19
N VAL A 374 5.25 -21.34 -30.99
CA VAL A 374 3.81 -21.12 -30.92
C VAL A 374 3.20 -22.17 -30.00
N GLY A 375 2.56 -21.74 -28.91
CA GLY A 375 1.84 -22.62 -27.99
C GLY A 375 0.47 -23.03 -28.51
N ALA A 376 -0.26 -23.79 -27.69
CA ALA A 376 -1.61 -24.23 -28.05
C ALA A 376 -2.63 -23.08 -27.98
N ALA A 377 -3.54 -23.01 -28.95
CA ALA A 377 -4.66 -22.09 -28.91
C ALA A 377 -5.64 -22.47 -27.79
N HIS A 378 -6.06 -21.48 -27.01
CA HIS A 378 -7.02 -21.61 -25.92
C HIS A 378 -8.33 -20.91 -26.31
N HIS A 379 -9.45 -21.63 -26.27
CA HIS A 379 -10.76 -21.03 -26.50
C HIS A 379 -11.14 -20.10 -25.34
N THR A 380 -11.48 -18.86 -25.64
CA THR A 380 -11.85 -17.88 -24.62
C THR A 380 -13.03 -17.01 -25.05
N SER A 381 -13.71 -16.50 -24.04
CA SER A 381 -14.68 -15.43 -24.16
C SER A 381 -14.44 -14.44 -23.02
N PHE A 382 -14.47 -13.15 -23.32
CA PHE A 382 -14.40 -12.11 -22.30
C PHE A 382 -15.25 -10.92 -22.72
N ARG A 383 -15.72 -10.17 -21.73
CA ARG A 383 -16.61 -9.03 -21.89
C ARG A 383 -15.85 -7.73 -21.63
N ILE A 384 -16.05 -6.76 -22.51
CA ILE A 384 -15.59 -5.38 -22.32
C ILE A 384 -16.78 -4.59 -21.77
N GLU A 385 -16.60 -4.02 -20.59
CA GLU A 385 -17.58 -3.18 -19.90
C GLU A 385 -17.29 -1.69 -20.08
N SER A 386 -18.27 -0.88 -19.68
CA SER A 386 -18.12 0.58 -19.62
C SER A 386 -16.87 0.99 -18.84
N VAL A 387 -16.28 2.12 -19.23
CA VAL A 387 -15.16 2.74 -18.50
C VAL A 387 -15.55 2.91 -17.03
N LYS A 388 -14.67 2.44 -16.16
CA LYS A 388 -14.77 2.64 -14.71
C LYS A 388 -13.60 3.49 -14.27
N GLN A 389 -13.86 4.54 -13.50
CA GLN A 389 -12.81 5.27 -12.81
C GLN A 389 -12.59 4.64 -11.43
N VAL A 390 -11.39 4.13 -11.21
CA VAL A 390 -10.96 3.66 -9.88
C VAL A 390 -10.09 4.75 -9.26
N VAL A 391 -10.36 5.09 -8.00
CA VAL A 391 -9.62 6.11 -7.25
C VAL A 391 -9.02 5.48 -6.00
N TRP A 392 -7.70 5.49 -5.91
CA TRP A 392 -6.98 5.13 -4.70
C TRP A 392 -6.95 6.32 -3.73
N VAL A 393 -7.64 6.19 -2.61
CA VAL A 393 -7.65 7.15 -1.51
C VAL A 393 -6.50 6.82 -0.56
N ASN A 394 -5.39 7.52 -0.74
CA ASN A 394 -4.14 7.29 -0.02
C ASN A 394 -4.04 8.19 1.22
N PHE A 395 -4.33 7.63 2.39
CA PHE A 395 -4.11 8.30 3.67
C PHE A 395 -2.63 8.24 4.06
N VAL A 396 -1.88 9.30 3.77
CA VAL A 396 -0.42 9.32 4.03
C VAL A 396 -0.10 9.40 5.52
N ALA A 397 1.15 9.11 5.89
CA ALA A 397 1.57 9.11 7.30
C ALA A 397 1.30 10.43 8.03
N SER A 398 1.40 11.58 7.35
CA SER A 398 1.12 12.89 7.95
C SER A 398 -0.35 13.08 8.32
N TYR A 399 -1.30 12.51 7.58
CA TYR A 399 -2.72 12.55 7.92
C TYR A 399 -2.97 11.96 9.31
N VAL A 400 -2.39 10.78 9.56
CA VAL A 400 -2.47 10.10 10.85
C VAL A 400 -1.87 10.95 11.98
N GLY A 401 -0.74 11.62 11.69
CA GLY A 401 -0.13 12.58 12.61
C GLY A 401 -1.09 13.71 12.98
N SER A 402 -1.75 14.30 11.99
CA SER A 402 -2.65 15.45 12.18
C SER A 402 -3.93 15.11 12.95
N LEU A 403 -4.42 13.87 12.90
CA LEU A 403 -5.54 13.44 13.75
C LEU A 403 -5.23 13.56 15.26
N ARG A 404 -3.95 13.61 15.66
CA ARG A 404 -3.57 13.87 17.05
C ARG A 404 -3.90 15.30 17.47
N HIS A 405 -3.80 16.27 16.56
CA HIS A 405 -4.17 17.66 16.84
C HIS A 405 -5.68 17.81 17.07
N PHE A 406 -6.49 17.03 16.35
CA PHE A 406 -7.93 16.95 16.61
C PHE A 406 -8.27 16.14 17.88
N GLY A 407 -7.33 15.37 18.44
CA GLY A 407 -7.60 14.42 19.50
C GLY A 407 -8.42 13.19 19.04
N LEU A 408 -8.41 12.88 17.74
CA LEU A 408 -9.27 11.84 17.12
C LEU A 408 -8.48 10.65 16.57
N ARG A 409 -7.18 10.53 16.89
CA ARG A 409 -6.32 9.46 16.36
C ARG A 409 -6.89 8.05 16.58
N ALA A 410 -7.50 7.79 17.74
CA ALA A 410 -8.05 6.48 18.10
C ALA A 410 -9.25 6.06 17.23
N VAL A 411 -9.97 7.03 16.62
CA VAL A 411 -11.13 6.78 15.75
C VAL A 411 -10.80 6.95 14.27
N ASP A 412 -9.51 6.92 13.91
CA ASP A 412 -9.04 6.97 12.51
C ASP A 412 -9.83 6.01 11.58
N PRO A 413 -9.99 4.71 11.89
CA PRO A 413 -10.74 3.81 11.01
C PRO A 413 -12.18 4.26 10.72
N MET A 414 -12.87 4.81 11.72
CA MET A 414 -14.25 5.31 11.59
C MET A 414 -14.33 6.59 10.75
N ILE A 415 -13.31 7.46 10.86
CA ILE A 415 -13.22 8.67 10.01
C ILE A 415 -12.99 8.27 8.55
N ARG A 416 -12.08 7.31 8.28
CA ARG A 416 -11.83 6.80 6.93
C ARG A 416 -13.06 6.15 6.30
N GLU A 417 -13.80 5.35 7.09
CA GLU A 417 -15.07 4.77 6.66
C GLU A 417 -16.03 5.89 6.22
N ARG A 418 -16.18 6.94 7.04
CA ARG A 418 -17.04 8.08 6.69
C ARG A 418 -16.57 8.83 5.44
N VAL A 419 -15.26 9.02 5.25
CA VAL A 419 -14.70 9.64 4.03
C VAL A 419 -15.12 8.86 2.77
N LEU A 420 -15.00 7.53 2.82
CA LEU A 420 -15.38 6.66 1.69
C LEU A 420 -16.90 6.61 1.48
N GLU A 421 -17.69 6.63 2.55
CA GLU A 421 -19.16 6.73 2.46
C GLU A 421 -19.60 8.00 1.73
N VAL A 422 -18.97 9.15 2.06
CA VAL A 422 -19.23 10.43 1.40
C VAL A 422 -18.84 10.36 -0.07
N ALA A 423 -17.67 9.80 -0.37
CA ALA A 423 -17.18 9.66 -1.74
C ALA A 423 -18.09 8.78 -2.61
N ALA A 424 -18.46 7.61 -2.10
CA ALA A 424 -19.37 6.70 -2.78
C ALA A 424 -20.76 7.31 -2.99
N ARG A 425 -21.25 8.10 -2.03
CA ARG A 425 -22.54 8.80 -2.14
C ARG A 425 -22.50 9.91 -3.18
N ASP A 426 -21.47 10.76 -3.19
CA ASP A 426 -21.38 11.93 -4.08
C ASP A 426 -21.35 11.51 -5.55
N TYR A 427 -20.68 10.38 -5.85
CA TYR A 427 -20.59 9.79 -7.19
C TYR A 427 -21.61 8.67 -7.44
N ALA A 428 -22.59 8.47 -6.55
CA ALA A 428 -23.57 7.41 -6.69
C ALA A 428 -24.31 7.52 -8.03
N GLY A 429 -24.44 6.38 -8.72
CA GLY A 429 -24.99 6.35 -10.07
C GLY A 429 -23.99 6.73 -11.17
N THR A 430 -22.69 6.82 -10.90
CA THR A 430 -21.64 6.86 -11.93
C THR A 430 -20.76 5.62 -11.82
N ASN A 431 -19.99 5.29 -12.85
CA ASN A 431 -19.07 4.14 -12.80
C ASN A 431 -17.75 4.52 -12.13
N MET A 432 -17.85 4.95 -10.88
CA MET A 432 -16.76 5.41 -10.03
C MET A 432 -16.60 4.47 -8.83
N GLU A 433 -15.37 4.15 -8.46
CA GLU A 433 -15.06 3.29 -7.33
C GLU A 433 -13.90 3.86 -6.50
N PHE A 434 -14.14 4.12 -5.22
CA PHE A 434 -13.12 4.60 -4.28
C PHE A 434 -12.59 3.44 -3.44
N ARG A 435 -11.26 3.32 -3.36
CA ARG A 435 -10.59 2.24 -2.61
C ARG A 435 -9.53 2.81 -1.69
N GLN A 436 -9.44 2.26 -0.49
CA GLN A 436 -8.37 2.61 0.45
C GLN A 436 -7.05 1.88 0.12
N GLU A 437 -7.16 0.65 -0.38
CA GLU A 437 -6.01 -0.13 -0.83
C GLU A 437 -5.64 0.25 -2.26
N LYS A 438 -4.34 0.29 -2.55
CA LYS A 438 -3.84 0.55 -3.91
C LYS A 438 -4.35 -0.57 -4.84
N PRO A 439 -5.03 -0.25 -5.96
CA PRO A 439 -5.52 -1.25 -6.90
C PRO A 439 -4.38 -2.13 -7.42
N ALA A 440 -4.61 -3.45 -7.43
CA ALA A 440 -3.71 -4.45 -7.98
C ALA A 440 -4.27 -5.11 -9.26
N ASP A 441 -5.55 -4.87 -9.52
CA ASP A 441 -6.38 -5.33 -10.65
C ASP A 441 -6.55 -4.25 -11.73
N TYR A 442 -6.13 -3.01 -11.47
CA TYR A 442 -6.10 -1.91 -12.46
C TYR A 442 -4.68 -1.39 -12.64
N ALA A 443 -4.27 -1.22 -13.90
CA ALA A 443 -3.05 -0.53 -14.28
C ALA A 443 -3.26 1.00 -14.28
N LEU A 444 -4.44 1.44 -14.72
CA LEU A 444 -4.83 2.84 -14.75
C LEU A 444 -5.86 3.11 -13.66
N PHE A 445 -5.48 3.92 -12.68
CA PHE A 445 -6.33 4.39 -11.59
C PHE A 445 -5.84 5.75 -11.12
N ALA A 446 -6.76 6.61 -10.71
CA ALA A 446 -6.43 7.91 -10.14
C ALA A 446 -6.00 7.73 -8.67
N GLN A 447 -5.23 8.68 -8.15
CA GLN A 447 -4.81 8.69 -6.76
C GLN A 447 -5.14 10.03 -6.12
N VAL A 448 -5.63 10.00 -4.88
CA VAL A 448 -5.78 11.20 -4.04
C VAL A 448 -5.05 11.00 -2.73
N ASP A 449 -4.10 11.89 -2.44
CA ASP A 449 -3.39 11.90 -1.16
C ASP A 449 -4.18 12.72 -0.13
N LEU A 450 -4.57 12.06 0.96
CA LEU A 450 -5.11 12.70 2.15
C LEU A 450 -3.96 12.88 3.14
N SER A 451 -3.62 14.13 3.40
CA SER A 451 -2.41 14.53 4.11
C SER A 451 -2.70 15.44 5.30
N GLY A 452 -1.67 15.73 6.09
CA GLY A 452 -1.78 16.58 7.27
C GLY A 452 -1.69 18.08 6.97
N PRO A 453 -0.51 18.71 7.14
CA PRO A 453 -0.30 20.14 6.82
C PRO A 453 -0.40 20.43 5.31
N ASP A 454 -0.86 21.65 4.95
CA ASP A 454 -0.72 22.20 3.59
C ASP A 454 0.75 22.58 3.32
N PRO A 455 1.50 21.82 2.49
CA PRO A 455 2.90 22.07 2.23
C PRO A 455 3.13 23.35 1.42
N ASN A 456 2.09 23.89 0.77
CA ASN A 456 2.19 25.13 0.02
C ASN A 456 2.15 26.35 0.94
N GLY A 457 1.63 26.22 2.17
CA GLY A 457 1.53 27.31 3.14
C GLY A 457 0.49 28.38 2.77
N TYR A 458 -0.42 28.09 1.84
CA TYR A 458 -1.47 29.01 1.39
C TYR A 458 -2.76 28.87 2.20
N GLY A 459 -2.88 27.81 3.01
CA GLY A 459 -4.10 27.51 3.76
C GLY A 459 -5.18 26.89 2.87
N LEU A 460 -4.76 26.14 1.85
CA LEU A 460 -5.68 25.40 0.98
C LEU A 460 -6.28 24.23 1.75
N LEU A 461 -7.57 23.96 1.54
CA LEU A 461 -8.23 22.78 2.11
C LEU A 461 -7.95 21.52 1.28
N GLY A 462 -7.94 21.69 -0.04
CA GLY A 462 -7.55 20.71 -1.04
C GLY A 462 -7.01 21.42 -2.28
N TYR A 463 -6.29 20.68 -3.12
CA TYR A 463 -5.82 21.18 -4.40
C TYR A 463 -5.57 20.04 -5.39
N ASP A 464 -6.26 20.10 -6.53
CA ASP A 464 -5.90 19.38 -7.75
C ASP A 464 -4.68 20.04 -8.42
N ASN A 465 -3.53 19.36 -8.32
CA ASN A 465 -2.28 19.79 -8.95
C ASN A 465 -2.02 19.08 -10.29
N THR A 466 -3.02 18.44 -10.89
CA THR A 466 -2.88 17.81 -12.20
C THR A 466 -2.81 18.87 -13.32
N PRO A 467 -2.07 18.62 -14.41
CA PRO A 467 -1.94 19.60 -15.49
C PRO A 467 -3.24 19.74 -16.30
N GLY A 468 -3.97 20.84 -16.05
CA GLY A 468 -5.19 21.17 -16.78
C GLY A 468 -6.36 20.20 -16.51
N LYS A 469 -7.54 20.55 -17.01
CA LYS A 469 -8.77 19.75 -16.86
C LYS A 469 -8.71 18.47 -17.73
N ASP A 470 -9.10 17.34 -17.15
CA ASP A 470 -9.27 16.09 -17.91
C ASP A 470 -10.68 15.98 -18.54
N VAL A 471 -10.89 16.75 -19.61
CA VAL A 471 -12.16 16.75 -20.32
C VAL A 471 -12.37 15.42 -21.03
N GLY A 472 -13.48 14.74 -20.75
CA GLY A 472 -13.79 13.42 -21.32
C GLY A 472 -13.30 12.24 -20.47
N ASN A 473 -12.67 12.50 -19.32
CA ASN A 473 -12.01 11.49 -18.49
C ASN A 473 -10.91 10.73 -19.28
N ASP A 474 -10.17 11.44 -20.12
CA ASP A 474 -9.16 10.86 -21.02
C ASP A 474 -7.96 10.28 -20.24
N ARG A 475 -7.72 10.77 -19.01
CA ARG A 475 -6.64 10.35 -18.10
C ARG A 475 -7.20 9.62 -16.88
N LEU A 476 -7.28 8.30 -16.97
CA LEU A 476 -7.72 7.46 -15.84
C LEU A 476 -6.72 7.37 -14.67
N TYR A 477 -5.55 8.01 -14.78
CA TYR A 477 -4.40 7.85 -13.89
C TYR A 477 -3.94 9.16 -13.22
N ASP A 478 -4.82 10.15 -13.17
CA ASP A 478 -4.51 11.44 -12.55
C ASP A 478 -4.13 11.29 -11.07
N LYS A 479 -3.11 12.05 -10.65
CA LYS A 479 -2.58 12.02 -9.29
C LYS A 479 -2.77 13.38 -8.61
N ILE A 480 -3.73 13.42 -7.70
CA ILE A 480 -4.04 14.55 -6.82
C ILE A 480 -3.25 14.36 -5.52
N GLY A 481 -1.96 14.67 -5.54
CA GLY A 481 -1.09 14.32 -4.41
C GLY A 481 0.39 14.50 -4.67
N GLY A 482 1.15 14.82 -3.62
CA GLY A 482 2.59 15.04 -3.72
C GLY A 482 2.96 16.24 -4.61
N VAL A 483 4.21 16.30 -5.06
CA VAL A 483 4.72 17.41 -5.88
C VAL A 483 4.47 17.15 -7.36
N ASN A 484 3.94 18.15 -8.07
CA ASN A 484 3.93 18.22 -9.53
C ASN A 484 4.84 19.36 -10.00
N ALA A 485 5.96 19.00 -10.63
CA ALA A 485 6.95 19.96 -11.10
C ALA A 485 6.42 20.83 -12.25
N THR A 486 5.65 20.25 -13.18
CA THR A 486 5.07 20.99 -14.32
C THR A 486 4.13 22.10 -13.83
N THR A 487 3.27 21.78 -12.88
CA THR A 487 2.34 22.76 -12.27
C THR A 487 3.08 23.89 -11.54
N GLN A 488 4.22 23.59 -10.90
CA GLN A 488 5.08 24.61 -10.29
C GLN A 488 5.77 25.50 -11.33
N GLU A 489 6.25 24.93 -12.44
CA GLU A 489 6.88 25.67 -13.54
C GLU A 489 5.91 26.68 -14.16
N ASP A 490 4.61 26.34 -14.19
CA ASP A 490 3.53 27.23 -14.64
C ASP A 490 3.11 28.29 -13.60
N GLY A 491 3.75 28.31 -12.42
CA GLY A 491 3.56 29.32 -11.37
C GLY A 491 2.43 29.04 -10.38
N TYR A 492 1.84 27.84 -10.40
CA TYR A 492 0.79 27.41 -9.48
C TYR A 492 1.35 26.66 -8.26
N ALA A 493 0.47 26.35 -7.29
CA ALA A 493 0.84 25.53 -6.14
C ALA A 493 1.31 24.14 -6.62
N GLY A 494 2.42 23.66 -6.07
CA GLY A 494 3.00 22.40 -6.57
C GLY A 494 2.49 21.16 -5.88
N TYR A 495 2.02 21.30 -4.64
CA TYR A 495 1.55 20.18 -3.85
C TYR A 495 0.03 20.06 -3.96
N GLY A 496 -0.44 18.90 -4.41
CA GLY A 496 -1.85 18.54 -4.42
C GLY A 496 -2.23 17.61 -3.27
N GLY A 497 -3.53 17.34 -3.16
CA GLY A 497 -4.12 16.49 -2.12
C GLY A 497 -5.12 17.24 -1.26
N VAL A 498 -5.59 16.60 -0.19
CA VAL A 498 -6.43 17.22 0.86
C VAL A 498 -5.58 17.43 2.11
N PHE A 499 -5.67 18.61 2.72
CA PHE A 499 -4.83 19.04 3.83
C PHE A 499 -5.67 19.17 5.11
N VAL A 500 -5.65 18.12 5.93
CA VAL A 500 -6.55 17.99 7.08
C VAL A 500 -6.31 19.04 8.17
N GLU A 501 -5.07 19.52 8.34
CA GLU A 501 -4.81 20.61 9.30
C GLU A 501 -5.40 21.95 8.86
N SER A 502 -5.59 22.17 7.56
CA SER A 502 -6.19 23.41 7.08
C SER A 502 -7.64 23.58 7.54
N PHE A 503 -8.33 22.49 7.92
CA PHE A 503 -9.67 22.57 8.52
C PHE A 503 -9.69 23.27 9.88
N PHE A 504 -8.57 23.33 10.62
CA PHE A 504 -8.48 24.18 11.81
C PHE A 504 -8.78 25.64 11.49
N GLY A 505 -8.62 26.08 10.23
CA GLY A 505 -9.02 27.41 9.81
C GLY A 505 -10.50 27.73 10.05
N PHE A 506 -11.38 26.72 10.18
CA PHE A 506 -12.78 26.91 10.56
C PHE A 506 -13.00 27.11 12.07
N SER A 507 -12.00 26.86 12.90
CA SER A 507 -12.03 27.14 14.34
C SER A 507 -11.98 28.65 14.60
N GLU A 508 -12.69 29.13 15.62
CA GLU A 508 -12.45 30.49 16.14
C GLU A 508 -11.12 30.59 16.91
N HIS A 509 -10.50 29.44 17.21
CA HIS A 509 -9.31 29.26 18.04
C HIS A 509 -8.30 28.33 17.33
N PRO A 510 -7.86 28.60 16.09
CA PRO A 510 -7.06 27.66 15.29
C PRO A 510 -5.64 27.38 15.81
N GLY A 511 -5.21 28.09 16.86
CA GLY A 511 -3.88 27.96 17.43
C GLY A 511 -2.78 28.29 16.44
N ILE A 512 -1.70 27.49 16.45
CA ILE A 512 -0.58 27.60 15.50
C ILE A 512 -0.77 26.74 14.24
N LEU A 513 -1.83 25.93 14.19
CA LEU A 513 -2.02 24.88 13.18
C LEU A 513 -2.54 25.43 11.86
N ALA A 514 -3.35 26.49 11.91
CA ALA A 514 -3.89 27.12 10.72
C ALA A 514 -4.14 28.62 10.94
N LYS A 515 -4.31 29.35 9.83
CA LYS A 515 -4.87 30.70 9.87
C LYS A 515 -6.39 30.60 9.97
N ARG A 516 -7.00 31.44 10.81
CA ARG A 516 -8.46 31.58 10.89
C ARG A 516 -9.00 32.02 9.53
N LEU A 517 -9.94 31.27 8.97
CA LEU A 517 -10.66 31.62 7.75
C LEU A 517 -11.78 32.63 8.07
N GLU A 518 -12.20 33.40 7.07
CA GLU A 518 -13.32 34.34 7.21
C GLU A 518 -14.62 33.60 7.59
N GLY A 519 -14.78 32.36 7.12
CA GLY A 519 -15.90 31.47 7.45
C GLY A 519 -15.74 30.66 8.74
N ALA A 520 -14.84 31.03 9.66
CA ALA A 520 -14.71 30.36 10.95
C ALA A 520 -16.02 30.38 11.75
N ASN A 521 -16.32 29.28 12.42
CA ASN A 521 -17.65 29.02 12.95
C ASN A 521 -17.59 28.35 14.34
N PRO A 522 -18.31 28.87 15.36
CA PRO A 522 -18.28 28.31 16.72
C PRO A 522 -18.81 26.86 16.81
N PHE A 523 -19.57 26.38 15.82
CA PHE A 523 -19.97 24.97 15.77
C PHE A 523 -18.80 24.03 15.50
N PHE A 524 -17.75 24.49 14.81
CA PHE A 524 -16.50 23.72 14.66
C PHE A 524 -15.91 23.45 16.05
N ASP A 525 -15.74 24.51 16.83
CA ASP A 525 -15.18 24.46 18.18
C ASP A 525 -16.05 23.60 19.10
N SER A 526 -17.37 23.72 19.02
CA SER A 526 -18.29 22.88 19.80
C SER A 526 -18.18 21.38 19.50
N ILE A 527 -17.70 21.00 18.31
CA ILE A 527 -17.53 19.60 17.91
C ILE A 527 -16.14 19.09 18.28
N PHE A 528 -15.09 19.89 18.05
CA PHE A 528 -13.71 19.42 18.15
C PHE A 528 -12.98 19.82 19.44
N ASP A 529 -13.29 20.97 20.06
CA ASP A 529 -12.62 21.41 21.30
C ASP A 529 -12.74 20.42 22.47
N PRO A 530 -13.82 19.62 22.62
CA PRO A 530 -13.86 18.57 23.64
C PRO A 530 -12.72 17.55 23.55
N PHE A 531 -12.09 17.40 22.38
CA PHE A 531 -11.04 16.41 22.11
C PHE A 531 -9.66 17.03 21.90
N ARG A 532 -9.60 18.28 21.45
CA ARG A 532 -8.37 19.00 21.11
C ARG A 532 -7.48 19.29 22.33
N PRO A 533 -6.26 18.73 22.38
CA PRO A 533 -5.34 18.97 23.50
C PRO A 533 -4.91 20.43 23.67
N ASP A 534 -4.77 21.17 22.57
CA ASP A 534 -4.24 22.54 22.55
C ASP A 534 -5.17 23.55 23.23
N VAL A 535 -6.45 23.23 23.35
CA VAL A 535 -7.48 24.01 24.06
C VAL A 535 -7.96 23.33 25.35
N GLY A 536 -7.28 22.27 25.80
CA GLY A 536 -7.56 21.58 27.06
C GLY A 536 -8.65 20.49 26.96
N GLY A 537 -9.02 20.06 25.76
CA GLY A 537 -9.87 18.89 25.52
C GLY A 537 -9.21 17.57 25.90
N ARG A 538 -10.02 16.51 26.02
CA ARG A 538 -9.57 15.14 26.28
C ARG A 538 -9.65 14.31 25.01
N PRO A 539 -8.52 13.94 24.38
CA PRO A 539 -8.48 13.07 23.21
C PRO A 539 -9.29 11.80 23.38
N VAL A 540 -9.73 11.25 22.26
CA VAL A 540 -10.32 9.91 22.23
C VAL A 540 -9.22 8.89 22.49
N GLU A 541 -9.44 8.04 23.48
CA GLU A 541 -8.52 7.00 23.92
C GLU A 541 -9.11 5.61 23.68
N ALA A 542 -8.28 4.57 23.70
CA ALA A 542 -8.75 3.19 23.55
C ALA A 542 -9.82 2.79 24.58
N ALA A 543 -9.75 3.35 25.80
CA ALA A 543 -10.76 3.13 26.84
C ALA A 543 -12.14 3.59 26.38
N ASP A 544 -12.24 4.75 25.71
CA ASP A 544 -13.51 5.27 25.19
C ASP A 544 -14.13 4.28 24.18
N LEU A 545 -13.31 3.61 23.35
CA LEU A 545 -13.78 2.62 22.37
C LEU A 545 -14.28 1.32 23.01
N SER A 546 -13.76 0.97 24.19
CA SER A 546 -14.14 -0.26 24.90
C SER A 546 -15.31 -0.07 25.88
N GLU A 547 -15.48 1.14 26.40
CA GLU A 547 -16.42 1.44 27.48
C GLU A 547 -17.67 2.17 27.00
N LEU A 548 -17.59 2.90 25.87
CA LEU A 548 -18.70 3.68 25.34
C LEU A 548 -19.32 3.00 24.12
N ILE A 549 -20.62 3.23 23.95
CA ILE A 549 -21.30 2.98 22.69
C ILE A 549 -21.15 4.24 21.84
N ILE A 550 -20.40 4.17 20.75
CA ILE A 550 -20.31 5.24 19.75
C ILE A 550 -21.37 4.96 18.68
N PRO A 551 -22.46 5.75 18.60
CA PRO A 551 -23.50 5.51 17.62
C PRO A 551 -22.98 5.80 16.20
N LYS A 552 -23.38 4.95 15.23
CA LYS A 552 -23.21 5.26 13.81
C LYS A 552 -24.34 6.18 13.38
N LEU A 553 -24.01 7.42 13.02
CA LEU A 553 -24.99 8.42 12.60
C LEU A 553 -25.45 8.19 11.16
N SER A 554 -26.73 8.48 10.89
CA SER A 554 -27.30 8.49 9.53
C SER A 554 -27.47 9.91 8.96
N SER A 555 -27.44 10.94 9.80
CA SER A 555 -27.42 12.36 9.44
C SER A 555 -26.68 13.16 10.51
N GLY A 556 -26.25 14.38 10.17
CA GLY A 556 -25.63 15.32 11.11
C GLY A 556 -26.61 16.25 11.83
N ASP A 557 -27.91 15.95 11.81
CA ASP A 557 -28.94 16.79 12.43
C ASP A 557 -28.81 16.85 13.96
N GLU A 558 -28.24 15.80 14.55
CA GLU A 558 -27.97 15.70 15.98
C GLU A 558 -26.59 16.27 16.36
N CYS A 559 -25.88 16.89 15.41
CA CYS A 559 -24.57 17.47 15.61
C CYS A 559 -24.59 19.01 15.63
N PRO A 560 -23.90 19.67 16.59
CA PRO A 560 -23.13 19.06 17.69
C PRO A 560 -24.01 18.36 18.73
N ALA A 561 -23.42 17.44 19.49
CA ALA A 561 -24.11 16.73 20.58
C ALA A 561 -24.77 17.72 21.55
N VAL A 562 -26.10 17.58 21.72
CA VAL A 562 -26.90 18.47 22.58
C VAL A 562 -26.54 18.29 24.06
N ASP A 563 -26.41 17.04 24.51
CA ASP A 563 -25.90 16.71 25.84
C ASP A 563 -24.37 16.67 25.82
N LYS A 564 -23.74 17.70 26.40
CA LYS A 564 -22.28 17.80 26.50
C LYS A 564 -21.64 16.76 27.43
N THR A 565 -22.45 15.96 28.15
CA THR A 565 -21.98 14.84 28.96
C THR A 565 -22.01 13.50 28.23
N ASP A 566 -22.72 13.42 27.09
CA ASP A 566 -22.74 12.24 26.24
C ASP A 566 -21.48 12.19 25.35
N ARG A 567 -20.42 11.62 25.89
CA ARG A 567 -19.15 11.50 25.18
C ARG A 567 -19.24 10.60 23.94
N GLY A 568 -20.06 9.54 23.98
CA GLY A 568 -20.24 8.65 22.83
C GLY A 568 -20.80 9.42 21.62
N MET A 569 -21.81 10.25 21.87
CA MET A 569 -22.39 11.12 20.85
C MET A 569 -21.45 12.24 20.39
N GLN A 570 -20.66 12.83 21.29
CA GLN A 570 -19.62 13.80 20.91
C GLN A 570 -18.60 13.20 19.94
N ILE A 571 -18.15 11.97 20.21
CA ILE A 571 -17.20 11.26 19.34
C ILE A 571 -17.85 10.97 17.99
N ALA A 572 -19.10 10.50 17.97
CA ALA A 572 -19.85 10.24 16.74
C ALA A 572 -19.99 11.50 15.86
N CYS A 573 -20.30 12.66 16.47
CA CYS A 573 -20.38 13.92 15.75
C CYS A 573 -19.03 14.41 15.20
N ALA A 574 -17.93 14.19 15.94
CA ALA A 574 -16.59 14.53 15.47
C ALA A 574 -16.16 13.65 14.28
N ILE A 575 -16.46 12.34 14.34
CA ILE A 575 -16.26 11.40 13.22
C ILE A 575 -17.07 11.85 12.00
N TRP A 576 -18.36 12.13 12.19
CA TRP A 576 -19.24 12.58 11.11
C TRP A 576 -18.73 13.86 10.45
N ALA A 577 -18.51 14.92 11.24
CA ALA A 577 -18.11 16.23 10.72
C ALA A 577 -16.76 16.17 10.02
N LEU A 578 -15.73 15.56 10.62
CA LEU A 578 -14.40 15.49 10.02
C LEU A 578 -14.38 14.59 8.79
N GLY A 579 -15.03 13.43 8.85
CA GLY A 579 -15.14 12.52 7.69
C GLY A 579 -15.90 13.16 6.52
N SER A 580 -16.98 13.90 6.78
CA SER A 580 -17.71 14.66 5.75
C SER A 580 -16.87 15.78 5.14
N MET A 581 -16.14 16.56 5.96
CA MET A 581 -15.28 17.64 5.44
C MET A 581 -14.16 17.10 4.54
N ILE A 582 -13.49 16.02 4.96
CA ILE A 582 -12.44 15.39 4.18
C ILE A 582 -13.02 14.77 2.91
N GLY A 583 -14.08 13.96 3.03
CA GLY A 583 -14.71 13.28 1.90
C GLY A 583 -15.23 14.26 0.85
N SER A 584 -15.94 15.31 1.26
CA SER A 584 -16.49 16.31 0.34
C SER A 584 -15.42 17.20 -0.30
N THR A 585 -14.30 17.43 0.39
CA THR A 585 -13.15 18.14 -0.22
C THR A 585 -12.45 17.23 -1.22
N MET A 586 -12.25 15.96 -0.89
CA MET A 586 -11.67 14.97 -1.80
C MET A 586 -12.52 14.81 -3.07
N THR A 587 -13.84 14.67 -2.96
CA THR A 587 -14.72 14.53 -4.13
C THR A 587 -14.78 15.78 -4.99
N HIS A 588 -14.60 16.96 -4.41
CA HIS A 588 -14.44 18.22 -5.15
C HIS A 588 -13.17 18.21 -6.01
N GLU A 589 -12.02 17.85 -5.44
CA GLU A 589 -10.77 17.78 -6.20
C GLU A 589 -10.81 16.70 -7.29
N VAL A 590 -11.44 15.54 -7.01
CA VAL A 590 -11.69 14.51 -8.04
C VAL A 590 -12.64 15.03 -9.13
N GLY A 591 -13.57 15.91 -8.79
CA GLY A 591 -14.38 16.63 -9.77
C GLY A 591 -13.53 17.43 -10.75
N HIS A 592 -12.58 18.23 -10.24
CA HIS A 592 -11.63 18.97 -11.07
C HIS A 592 -10.81 18.06 -11.98
N SER A 593 -10.31 16.95 -11.43
CA SER A 593 -9.52 15.99 -12.21
C SER A 593 -10.34 15.22 -13.25
N LEU A 594 -11.67 15.34 -13.25
CA LEU A 594 -12.56 14.81 -14.30
C LEU A 594 -13.04 15.91 -15.26
N GLY A 595 -12.54 17.13 -15.08
CA GLY A 595 -12.86 18.29 -15.90
C GLY A 595 -14.00 19.19 -15.40
N LEU A 596 -14.61 18.91 -14.24
CA LEU A 596 -15.67 19.75 -13.66
C LEU A 596 -15.11 21.06 -13.04
N ALA A 597 -15.91 22.10 -12.84
CA ALA A 597 -17.36 22.25 -13.09
C ALA A 597 -17.74 22.62 -14.55
N ASP A 598 -16.84 23.25 -15.29
CA ASP A 598 -17.10 23.70 -16.67
C ASP A 598 -16.19 22.94 -17.65
N PRO A 599 -16.53 21.69 -18.02
CA PRO A 599 -15.64 20.82 -18.80
C PRO A 599 -15.26 21.37 -20.16
N TYR A 600 -16.07 22.25 -20.75
CA TYR A 600 -15.79 22.83 -22.06
C TYR A 600 -15.42 24.32 -22.02
N GLY A 601 -15.29 24.90 -20.83
CA GLY A 601 -14.88 26.29 -20.65
C GLY A 601 -13.80 26.48 -19.58
N SER A 602 -13.57 27.73 -19.22
CA SER A 602 -12.44 28.15 -18.39
C SER A 602 -12.68 28.00 -16.89
N GLU A 603 -13.92 27.81 -16.45
CA GLU A 603 -14.26 27.94 -15.03
C GLU A 603 -13.97 26.66 -14.25
N PHE A 604 -13.18 26.75 -13.19
CA PHE A 604 -12.91 25.58 -12.35
C PHE A 604 -14.04 25.30 -11.36
N HIS A 605 -14.85 26.30 -11.05
CA HIS A 605 -15.98 26.20 -10.12
C HIS A 605 -17.28 26.64 -10.79
N ASN A 606 -18.40 26.20 -10.21
CA ASN A 606 -19.70 26.77 -10.53
C ASN A 606 -19.75 28.27 -10.25
N LEU A 607 -20.51 29.00 -11.06
CA LEU A 607 -20.75 30.42 -10.84
C LEU A 607 -21.74 30.63 -9.69
N GLY A 608 -21.30 31.36 -8.66
CA GLY A 608 -22.12 31.72 -7.51
C GLY A 608 -21.98 30.76 -6.33
N ASP A 609 -22.99 30.83 -5.45
CA ASP A 609 -23.14 29.99 -4.26
C ASP A 609 -24.54 29.37 -4.31
N GLY A 610 -24.61 28.09 -4.64
CA GLY A 610 -25.81 27.29 -4.68
C GLY A 610 -25.82 26.29 -3.52
N HIS A 611 -26.98 26.18 -2.86
CA HIS A 611 -27.13 25.33 -1.69
C HIS A 611 -26.63 23.89 -1.92
N ASN A 612 -25.63 23.49 -1.13
CA ASN A 612 -24.98 22.17 -1.14
C ASN A 612 -24.31 21.78 -2.47
N ARG A 613 -23.99 22.72 -3.37
CA ARG A 613 -23.34 22.37 -4.64
C ARG A 613 -21.89 21.98 -4.41
N LEU A 614 -21.54 20.77 -4.82
CA LEU A 614 -20.22 20.20 -4.57
C LEU A 614 -19.10 21.00 -5.25
N MET A 615 -19.31 21.45 -6.50
CA MET A 615 -18.30 22.15 -7.31
C MET A 615 -18.30 23.67 -7.17
N ASP A 616 -18.92 24.22 -6.13
CA ASP A 616 -18.83 25.65 -5.82
C ASP A 616 -17.44 26.00 -5.23
N SER A 617 -16.98 27.24 -5.46
CA SER A 617 -15.68 27.70 -4.96
C SER A 617 -15.55 27.49 -3.46
N GLY A 618 -14.33 27.14 -3.02
CA GLY A 618 -14.07 26.86 -1.62
C GLY A 618 -14.45 28.00 -0.66
N SER A 619 -14.40 29.25 -1.13
CA SER A 619 -14.83 30.45 -0.38
C SER A 619 -16.34 30.54 -0.16
N PHE A 620 -17.15 29.86 -0.96
CA PHE A 620 -18.61 29.87 -0.89
C PHE A 620 -19.19 28.66 -0.17
N ARG A 621 -18.38 27.63 0.11
CA ARG A 621 -18.81 26.42 0.82
C ARG A 621 -18.42 26.49 2.30
N PRO A 622 -19.33 26.91 3.21
CA PRO A 622 -19.01 27.13 4.62
C PRO A 622 -18.79 25.81 5.39
N PHE A 623 -18.25 25.91 6.61
CA PHE A 623 -18.05 24.78 7.50
C PHE A 623 -19.29 23.89 7.65
N LEU A 624 -20.47 24.47 7.92
CA LEU A 624 -21.70 23.70 8.17
C LEU A 624 -22.09 22.82 6.99
N GLU A 625 -21.88 23.32 5.77
CA GLU A 625 -22.13 22.57 4.54
C GLU A 625 -21.16 21.40 4.40
N ARG A 626 -19.86 21.65 4.55
CA ARG A 626 -18.82 20.62 4.42
C ARG A 626 -18.92 19.56 5.50
N ALA A 627 -19.34 19.94 6.71
CA ALA A 627 -19.52 19.03 7.83
C ALA A 627 -20.86 18.27 7.77
N GLU A 628 -21.79 18.69 6.92
CA GLU A 628 -23.14 18.11 6.77
C GLU A 628 -23.90 18.05 8.10
N ILE A 629 -23.96 19.20 8.79
CA ILE A 629 -24.62 19.32 10.09
C ILE A 629 -25.72 20.38 10.06
N LEU A 630 -26.63 20.32 11.03
CA LEU A 630 -27.71 21.32 11.20
C LEU A 630 -28.60 21.48 9.95
N GLY A 631 -28.91 20.38 9.26
CA GLY A 631 -29.73 20.37 8.05
C GLY A 631 -29.01 20.78 6.76
N TYR A 632 -27.70 21.06 6.82
CA TYR A 632 -26.87 21.19 5.63
C TYR A 632 -26.42 19.83 5.09
N GLY A 633 -26.04 19.81 3.82
CA GLY A 633 -25.67 18.58 3.12
C GLY A 633 -26.87 17.67 2.79
N PRO A 634 -26.63 16.49 2.19
CA PRO A 634 -25.37 16.11 1.58
C PRO A 634 -24.98 17.05 0.43
N ALA A 635 -23.68 17.15 0.13
CA ALA A 635 -23.21 17.83 -1.08
C ALA A 635 -23.71 17.09 -2.33
N VAL A 636 -24.03 17.81 -3.39
CA VAL A 636 -24.51 17.26 -4.66
C VAL A 636 -23.87 17.97 -5.85
N PHE A 637 -23.56 17.23 -6.91
CA PHE A 637 -23.33 17.83 -8.22
C PHE A 637 -24.60 18.55 -8.69
N CYS A 638 -24.45 19.67 -9.40
CA CYS A 638 -25.57 20.24 -10.14
C CYS A 638 -25.95 19.33 -11.33
N GLU A 639 -27.10 19.58 -11.94
CA GLU A 639 -27.66 18.70 -12.98
C GLU A 639 -26.70 18.52 -14.16
N GLU A 640 -26.09 19.59 -14.67
CA GLU A 640 -25.22 19.53 -15.84
C GLU A 640 -23.86 18.88 -15.55
N ASP A 641 -23.28 19.13 -14.37
CA ASP A 641 -22.09 18.41 -13.88
C ASP A 641 -22.36 16.90 -13.83
N TYR A 642 -23.50 16.51 -13.26
CA TYR A 642 -23.86 15.09 -13.11
C TYR A 642 -24.16 14.43 -14.46
N GLN A 643 -24.83 15.13 -15.38
CA GLN A 643 -25.04 14.65 -16.74
C GLN A 643 -23.72 14.43 -17.49
N TYR A 644 -22.75 15.32 -17.31
CA TYR A 644 -21.41 15.14 -17.85
C TYR A 644 -20.73 13.90 -17.24
N LEU A 645 -20.75 13.72 -15.92
CA LEU A 645 -20.20 12.53 -15.27
C LEU A 645 -20.86 11.25 -15.77
N ARG A 646 -22.18 11.23 -15.94
CA ARG A 646 -22.93 10.09 -16.50
C ARG A 646 -22.55 9.78 -17.94
N PHE A 647 -22.09 10.77 -18.70
CA PHE A 647 -21.62 10.59 -20.06
C PHE A 647 -20.20 9.98 -20.10
N VAL A 648 -19.28 10.47 -19.27
CA VAL A 648 -17.88 9.99 -19.25
C VAL A 648 -17.65 8.74 -18.38
N LEU A 649 -18.53 8.49 -17.41
CA LEU A 649 -18.53 7.33 -16.50
C LEU A 649 -19.89 6.63 -16.47
N PRO A 650 -20.31 6.02 -17.59
CA PRO A 650 -21.65 5.46 -17.74
C PRO A 650 -21.87 4.27 -16.81
N HIS A 651 -22.93 4.37 -15.99
CA HIS A 651 -23.36 3.32 -15.06
C HIS A 651 -24.75 2.78 -15.46
N PRO A 652 -25.02 1.47 -15.34
CA PRO A 652 -26.30 0.90 -15.75
C PRO A 652 -27.49 1.36 -14.88
N ASP A 653 -27.25 1.59 -13.58
CA ASP A 653 -28.32 2.03 -12.67
C ASP A 653 -28.78 3.46 -13.01
N PRO A 654 -30.07 3.78 -12.76
CA PRO A 654 -30.57 5.13 -12.92
C PRO A 654 -29.91 6.10 -11.94
N ASP A 655 -30.07 7.38 -12.24
CA ASP A 655 -29.73 8.45 -11.31
C ASP A 655 -30.43 8.25 -9.95
N PRO A 656 -29.67 8.18 -8.83
CA PRO A 656 -30.26 7.96 -7.51
C PRO A 656 -30.98 9.20 -6.96
N ALA A 657 -30.78 10.39 -7.51
CA ALA A 657 -31.46 11.60 -7.05
C ALA A 657 -32.62 11.99 -7.98
N PRO A 658 -33.80 12.33 -7.43
CA PRO A 658 -34.98 12.65 -8.23
C PRO A 658 -34.89 14.02 -8.94
N SER A 659 -34.02 14.92 -8.48
CA SER A 659 -33.75 16.23 -9.08
C SER A 659 -32.48 16.85 -8.49
N ARG A 660 -31.65 17.51 -9.33
CA ARG A 660 -30.55 18.38 -8.89
C ARG A 660 -30.84 19.85 -9.20
N PRO A 661 -30.24 20.80 -8.46
CA PRO A 661 -30.26 22.19 -8.89
C PRO A 661 -29.54 22.33 -10.24
N PRO A 662 -29.99 23.22 -11.15
CA PRO A 662 -29.22 23.56 -12.34
C PRO A 662 -27.91 24.24 -11.92
N CYS A 663 -26.87 24.19 -12.73
CA CYS A 663 -25.62 24.90 -12.45
C CYS A 663 -25.78 26.43 -12.62
N TRP A 664 -26.69 26.88 -13.51
CA TRP A 664 -26.93 28.29 -13.89
C TRP A 664 -28.38 28.78 -13.78
#